data_AF-A0A7H0VFN8-F1
#
_entry.id   AF-A0A7H0VFN8-F1
#
_cell.length_a   1.000
_cell.length_b   1.000
_cell.length_c   1.000
_cell.angle_alpha   90.00
_cell.angle_beta   90.00
_cell.angle_gamma   90.00
#
_symmetry.space_group_name_H-M   'P 1'
#
loop_
_entity.id
_entity.type
_entity.pdbx_description
1 polymer ?
#
loop_
_entity_poly.entity_id
_entity_poly.type
_entity_poly.pdbx_seq_one_letter_code
_entity_poly.pdbx_strand_id
1 'polypeptide(L)'
;MTDRTLAILLLFYLTVKPAVGQDISVAGSNHPIYKLESRLMSGDKSALFEIAPYFDSQKKLIEFLGYHKIETVESKIAKRIVRENTLFTKAEFVITDTSTTEQFSTFLNFNKDNIVFSKFATSFLITPLNKRSVTFELREVSNYKKQELQEIEGKLLSLKWVKENKIDSLIEQQNSISLLLIASELYKFRSRFSRYYFYEEEFTNLLQYLTGTEIGVEDEQKKISWHLDKDYDPISKLNLLIYFSKYYSDYNWDVNKSVFLKPNYQVKPLRKEDLLFQLLSSESDSIALDAFIQLTICNPTNVTQLAEEYQRAGIEENYSIPSFPYRFLKQLVLLTEYCNANDIDFVGTEKLRNSVSLLQSQLSFTERRKLEDEIINSLTLDDITAFEYWAIIHQKSWGLTYSAGRILDIFYSKNWSILLAKHNYLSCHLKKAALFDELGIIGVCNNYLNKFSASSESDLIHLKTMQTVDKDVESQIVKVLIQINNSDLNKGHGVVSWDGNRDYEVKNLEKQLDDLMTNVKDSSETDDKISEILSQINYNQISIALEAIEDYPFDTKWEKYSFMERDWGFFMAGDFKLKETREEFLELFYQYSEYELYAYYLNIAEIDYQTDAELDYDKIYELLKYDVIVAFVGGGGGTQDNEVYSLVKLLELTFNTTLGFPKKLCNSNNMFGCDSDERAKAWMSYLSEKKLLKQKHDEPVSFHFN
;
A
#
# COMPACT_ATOMS: atom_id res chain seq x y z
N MET A 1 -8.95 53.59 -32.51
CA MET A 1 -9.98 52.57 -32.27
C MET A 1 -9.81 51.45 -33.27
N THR A 2 -9.38 50.25 -32.92
CA THR A 2 -8.90 49.79 -31.59
C THR A 2 -8.24 48.42 -31.78
N ASP A 3 -6.92 48.40 -31.59
CA ASP A 3 -6.18 47.44 -30.77
C ASP A 3 -6.51 45.94 -30.90
N ARG A 4 -6.48 45.42 -32.13
CA ARG A 4 -6.30 43.97 -32.38
C ARG A 4 -5.00 43.59 -33.08
N THR A 5 -4.12 44.56 -33.32
CA THR A 5 -2.85 44.33 -34.03
C THR A 5 -1.60 44.56 -33.16
N LEU A 6 -1.77 44.97 -31.90
CA LEU A 6 -0.66 45.26 -30.97
C LEU A 6 -0.48 44.23 -29.84
N ALA A 7 -1.44 43.32 -29.62
CA ALA A 7 -1.36 42.30 -28.55
C ALA A 7 -0.70 40.97 -28.98
N ILE A 8 -0.63 40.68 -30.29
CA ILE A 8 0.00 39.45 -30.80
C ILE A 8 1.52 39.63 -31.04
N LEU A 9 2.01 40.88 -31.12
CA LEU A 9 3.43 41.19 -31.23
C LEU A 9 4.15 41.39 -29.88
N LEU A 10 3.40 41.55 -28.77
CA LEU A 10 3.96 41.64 -27.41
C LEU A 10 3.96 40.31 -26.63
N LEU A 11 3.19 39.30 -27.07
CA LEU A 11 3.26 37.92 -26.55
C LEU A 11 4.37 37.07 -27.20
N PHE A 12 4.96 37.54 -28.30
CA PHE A 12 6.15 36.92 -28.91
C PHE A 12 7.48 37.55 -28.45
N TYR A 13 7.44 38.65 -27.69
CA TYR A 13 8.64 39.33 -27.15
C TYR A 13 8.90 39.09 -25.66
N LEU A 14 8.10 38.26 -24.99
CA LEU A 14 8.31 37.84 -23.59
C LEU A 14 8.65 36.34 -23.40
N THR A 15 8.86 35.58 -24.47
CA THR A 15 9.42 34.20 -24.40
C THR A 15 10.70 33.99 -25.21
N VAL A 16 11.26 35.05 -25.81
CA VAL A 16 12.61 35.00 -26.37
C VAL A 16 13.56 35.81 -25.49
N LYS A 17 13.79 35.32 -24.26
CA LYS A 17 15.20 35.31 -23.84
C LYS A 17 15.92 34.52 -24.93
N PRO A 18 17.06 34.95 -25.47
CA PRO A 18 17.92 33.98 -26.11
C PRO A 18 18.13 32.91 -25.05
N ALA A 19 17.51 31.74 -25.25
CA ALA A 19 18.07 30.54 -24.70
C ALA A 19 19.49 30.59 -25.27
N VAL A 20 20.44 31.00 -24.43
CA VAL A 20 21.81 30.55 -24.53
C VAL A 20 21.67 29.05 -24.35
N GLY A 21 21.22 28.38 -25.41
CA GLY A 21 21.19 26.95 -25.54
C GLY A 21 22.64 26.59 -25.55
N GLN A 22 23.19 26.34 -24.36
CA GLN A 22 24.30 25.41 -24.29
C GLN A 22 23.83 24.20 -25.07
N ASP A 23 24.52 23.85 -26.15
CA ASP A 23 24.30 22.62 -26.90
C ASP A 23 24.34 21.46 -25.90
N ILE A 24 23.17 21.08 -25.36
CA ILE A 24 23.07 19.94 -24.46
C ILE A 24 23.12 18.71 -25.36
N SER A 25 24.32 18.17 -25.55
CA SER A 25 24.48 16.97 -26.34
C SER A 25 23.85 15.79 -25.61
N VAL A 26 23.07 14.99 -26.34
CA VAL A 26 22.58 13.70 -25.87
C VAL A 26 23.77 12.76 -25.71
N ALA A 27 24.02 12.30 -24.49
CA ALA A 27 25.04 11.32 -24.20
C ALA A 27 24.49 9.92 -24.52
N GLY A 28 24.43 9.58 -25.81
CA GLY A 28 24.20 8.20 -26.25
C GLY A 28 25.45 7.34 -26.05
N SER A 29 25.35 6.04 -26.33
CA SER A 29 26.47 5.08 -26.28
C SER A 29 27.70 5.49 -27.11
N ASN A 30 27.53 6.44 -28.03
CA ASN A 30 28.61 6.98 -28.87
C ASN A 30 29.43 8.09 -28.20
N HIS A 31 29.00 8.64 -27.05
CA HIS A 31 29.75 9.68 -26.34
C HIS A 31 31.10 9.12 -25.84
N PRO A 32 32.23 9.86 -25.96
CA PRO A 32 33.56 9.35 -25.60
C PRO A 32 33.65 8.77 -24.18
N ILE A 33 32.91 9.35 -23.24
CA ILE A 33 32.92 8.90 -21.84
C ILE A 33 32.44 7.45 -21.65
N TYR A 34 31.48 6.98 -22.45
CA TYR A 34 31.01 5.58 -22.38
C TYR A 34 31.93 4.61 -23.14
N LYS A 35 32.74 5.12 -24.08
CA LYS A 35 33.85 4.33 -24.64
C LYS A 35 34.90 4.06 -23.57
N LEU A 36 35.18 5.03 -22.69
CA LEU A 36 36.05 4.84 -21.54
C LEU A 36 35.46 3.84 -20.55
N GLU A 37 34.15 3.90 -20.26
CA GLU A 37 33.47 2.88 -19.45
C GLU A 37 33.68 1.46 -20.01
N SER A 38 33.42 1.25 -21.30
CA SER A 38 33.61 -0.05 -21.95
C SER A 38 35.07 -0.56 -21.86
N ARG A 39 36.04 0.34 -22.02
CA ARG A 39 37.47 0.05 -21.85
C ARG A 39 37.83 -0.29 -20.41
N LEU A 40 37.25 0.41 -19.43
CA LEU A 40 37.44 0.09 -18.02
C LEU A 40 36.91 -1.31 -17.70
N MET A 41 35.74 -1.67 -18.23
CA MET A 41 35.14 -3.00 -18.05
C MET A 41 35.96 -4.12 -18.69
N SER A 42 36.73 -3.84 -19.74
CA SER A 42 37.63 -4.82 -20.38
C SER A 42 39.02 -4.89 -19.75
N GLY A 43 39.30 -4.04 -18.74
CA GLY A 43 40.56 -4.03 -18.01
C GLY A 43 41.66 -3.15 -18.61
N ASP A 44 41.31 -2.22 -19.49
CA ASP A 44 42.24 -1.22 -19.99
C ASP A 44 42.55 -0.16 -18.92
N LYS A 45 43.68 -0.34 -18.23
CA LYS A 45 44.15 0.56 -17.17
C LYS A 45 44.33 2.00 -17.66
N SER A 46 44.67 2.22 -18.93
CA SER A 46 44.87 3.58 -19.46
C SER A 46 43.60 4.42 -19.43
N ALA A 47 42.43 3.79 -19.52
CA ALA A 47 41.14 4.47 -19.44
C ALA A 47 40.89 5.12 -18.06
N LEU A 48 41.53 4.64 -16.96
CA LEU A 48 41.46 5.31 -15.65
C LEU A 48 42.11 6.70 -15.69
N PHE A 49 43.21 6.83 -16.42
CA PHE A 49 43.92 8.10 -16.56
C PHE A 49 43.20 9.02 -17.55
N GLU A 50 42.64 8.46 -18.63
CA GLU A 50 41.91 9.22 -19.64
C GLU A 50 40.55 9.73 -19.17
N ILE A 51 39.91 9.09 -18.19
CA ILE A 51 38.64 9.57 -17.62
C ILE A 51 38.84 10.67 -16.57
N ALA A 52 40.04 10.78 -15.99
CA ALA A 52 40.32 11.75 -14.93
C ALA A 52 40.01 13.21 -15.30
N PRO A 53 40.36 13.73 -16.50
CA PRO A 53 40.03 15.10 -16.91
C PRO A 53 38.53 15.42 -16.93
N TYR A 54 37.67 14.41 -17.01
CA TYR A 54 36.22 14.62 -16.98
C TYR A 54 35.72 14.95 -15.57
N PHE A 55 36.50 14.72 -14.50
CA PHE A 55 36.07 14.95 -13.10
C PHE A 55 35.74 16.41 -12.80
N ASP A 56 36.32 17.36 -13.51
CA ASP A 56 36.02 18.79 -13.35
C ASP A 56 35.15 19.36 -14.48
N SER A 57 34.80 18.55 -15.49
CA SER A 57 34.01 19.02 -16.64
C SER A 57 32.57 19.39 -16.24
N GLN A 58 32.21 20.63 -16.55
CA GLN A 58 30.87 21.19 -16.36
C GLN A 58 30.00 21.10 -17.63
N LYS A 59 30.46 20.38 -18.66
CA LYS A 59 29.68 20.22 -19.89
C LYS A 59 28.38 19.48 -19.57
N LYS A 60 27.26 20.12 -19.89
CA LYS A 60 25.93 19.56 -19.69
C LYS A 60 25.65 18.46 -20.70
N LEU A 61 25.00 17.40 -20.22
CA LEU A 61 24.62 16.23 -21.00
C LEU A 61 23.21 15.79 -20.62
N ILE A 62 22.57 15.09 -21.55
CA ILE A 62 21.34 14.35 -21.28
C ILE A 62 21.68 12.85 -21.27
N GLU A 63 21.39 12.18 -20.15
CA GLU A 63 21.37 10.72 -20.06
C GLU A 63 19.92 10.21 -20.08
N PHE A 64 19.74 8.96 -20.50
CA PHE A 64 18.46 8.28 -20.45
C PHE A 64 18.51 7.13 -19.43
N LEU A 65 17.50 7.05 -18.59
CA LEU A 65 17.25 5.95 -17.66
C LEU A 65 15.88 5.34 -18.00
N GLY A 66 15.88 4.35 -18.90
CA GLY A 66 14.64 3.90 -19.53
C GLY A 66 14.01 5.05 -20.33
N TYR A 67 12.78 5.42 -19.98
CA TYR A 67 12.06 6.54 -20.61
C TYR A 67 12.34 7.90 -19.93
N HIS A 68 13.05 7.93 -18.80
CA HIS A 68 13.36 9.17 -18.09
C HIS A 68 14.54 9.90 -18.73
N LYS A 69 14.37 11.20 -18.99
CA LYS A 69 15.41 12.11 -19.45
C LYS A 69 16.06 12.79 -18.24
N ILE A 70 17.36 12.57 -18.04
CA ILE A 70 18.12 13.12 -16.91
C ILE A 70 19.12 14.16 -17.43
N GLU A 71 18.96 15.41 -17.03
CA GLU A 71 19.96 16.45 -17.28
C GLU A 71 21.07 16.38 -16.22
N THR A 72 22.32 16.27 -16.66
CA THR A 72 23.49 16.09 -15.78
C THR A 72 24.72 16.76 -16.38
N VAL A 73 25.89 16.57 -15.77
CA VAL A 73 27.19 17.06 -16.27
C VAL A 73 28.20 15.91 -16.40
N GLU A 74 29.15 16.05 -17.33
CA GLU A 74 30.22 15.07 -17.57
C GLU A 74 30.93 14.63 -16.28
N SER A 75 31.20 15.54 -15.34
CA SER A 75 31.80 15.23 -14.04
C SER A 75 31.03 14.18 -13.25
N LYS A 76 29.70 14.27 -13.19
CA LYS A 76 28.86 13.30 -12.46
C LYS A 76 28.90 11.93 -13.12
N ILE A 77 28.87 11.90 -14.46
CA ILE A 77 28.96 10.67 -15.25
C ILE A 77 30.33 10.01 -15.05
N ALA A 78 31.43 10.77 -15.14
CA ALA A 78 32.78 10.27 -14.94
C ALA A 78 32.97 9.64 -13.56
N LYS A 79 32.56 10.35 -12.51
CA LYS A 79 32.63 9.88 -11.12
C LYS A 79 31.79 8.62 -10.91
N ARG A 80 30.61 8.53 -11.53
CA ARG A 80 29.79 7.31 -11.50
C ARG A 80 30.49 6.13 -12.21
N ILE A 81 30.97 6.33 -13.44
CA ILE A 81 31.67 5.29 -14.21
C ILE A 81 32.88 4.76 -13.43
N VAL A 82 33.69 5.64 -12.82
CA VAL A 82 34.83 5.19 -12.01
C VAL A 82 34.36 4.44 -10.77
N ARG A 83 33.32 4.89 -10.05
CA ARG A 83 32.74 4.15 -8.92
C ARG A 83 32.25 2.76 -9.32
N GLU A 84 31.61 2.63 -10.48
CA GLU A 84 31.06 1.38 -10.99
C GLU A 84 32.14 0.40 -11.48
N ASN A 85 33.36 0.88 -11.79
CA ASN A 85 34.44 0.09 -12.40
C ASN A 85 35.71 0.01 -11.54
N THR A 86 35.67 0.54 -10.32
CA THR A 86 36.76 0.47 -9.35
C THR A 86 36.25 -0.02 -8.00
N LEU A 87 37.11 -0.66 -7.25
CA LEU A 87 36.84 -1.22 -5.92
C LEU A 87 37.84 -0.70 -4.91
N PHE A 88 38.22 0.58 -5.00
CA PHE A 88 39.12 1.18 -4.01
C PHE A 88 38.44 1.22 -2.64
N THR A 89 39.17 0.81 -1.60
CA THR A 89 38.65 0.84 -0.23
C THR A 89 38.55 2.27 0.27
N LYS A 90 37.75 2.49 1.33
CA LYS A 90 37.64 3.83 1.96
C LYS A 90 38.98 4.37 2.47
N ALA A 91 39.93 3.50 2.78
CA ALA A 91 41.29 3.87 3.18
C ALA A 91 42.22 4.18 2.00
N GLU A 92 41.88 3.74 0.78
CA GLU A 92 42.65 3.96 -0.44
C GLU A 92 42.21 5.26 -1.13
N PHE A 93 40.93 5.35 -1.53
CA PHE A 93 40.37 6.52 -2.19
C PHE A 93 38.84 6.49 -2.15
N VAL A 94 38.21 7.63 -1.84
CA VAL A 94 36.75 7.78 -1.84
C VAL A 94 36.37 8.79 -2.91
N ILE A 95 35.59 8.36 -3.90
CA ILE A 95 35.05 9.23 -4.94
C ILE A 95 33.81 9.92 -4.38
N THR A 96 33.89 11.25 -4.25
CA THR A 96 32.80 12.13 -3.81
C THR A 96 32.41 13.09 -4.91
N ASP A 97 31.31 13.81 -4.73
CA ASP A 97 30.89 14.87 -5.66
C ASP A 97 31.93 16.00 -5.77
N THR A 98 32.78 16.17 -4.76
CA THR A 98 33.84 17.17 -4.70
C THR A 98 35.20 16.66 -5.18
N SER A 99 35.32 15.39 -5.57
CA SER A 99 36.58 14.84 -6.09
C SER A 99 36.98 15.55 -7.38
N THR A 100 38.24 16.00 -7.46
CA THR A 100 38.76 16.74 -8.63
C THR A 100 39.65 15.89 -9.53
N THR A 101 39.93 16.38 -10.74
CA THR A 101 40.91 15.77 -11.66
C THR A 101 42.27 15.62 -11.00
N GLU A 102 42.72 16.64 -10.27
CA GLU A 102 44.04 16.67 -9.61
C GLU A 102 44.13 15.61 -8.52
N GLN A 103 43.12 15.52 -7.64
CA GLN A 103 43.07 14.54 -6.56
C GLN A 103 43.10 13.10 -7.12
N PHE A 104 42.24 12.83 -8.11
CA PHE A 104 42.16 11.50 -8.71
C PHE A 104 43.42 11.14 -9.50
N SER A 105 43.97 12.08 -10.29
CA SER A 105 45.22 11.86 -11.04
C SER A 105 46.42 11.63 -10.11
N THR A 106 46.50 12.38 -9.02
CA THR A 106 47.55 12.20 -7.98
C THR A 106 47.45 10.80 -7.37
N PHE A 107 46.24 10.38 -6.99
CA PHE A 107 45.99 9.04 -6.48
C PHE A 107 46.38 7.94 -7.49
N LEU A 108 45.97 8.07 -8.75
CA LEU A 108 46.29 7.11 -9.81
C LEU A 108 47.79 7.01 -10.08
N ASN A 109 48.50 8.14 -10.12
CA ASN A 109 49.94 8.15 -10.33
C ASN A 109 50.70 7.52 -9.16
N PHE A 110 50.29 7.84 -7.92
CA PHE A 110 50.89 7.27 -6.71
C PHE A 110 50.71 5.74 -6.64
N ASN A 111 49.56 5.23 -7.11
CA ASN A 111 49.21 3.80 -7.01
C ASN A 111 49.32 3.03 -8.35
N LYS A 112 49.94 3.60 -9.39
CA LYS A 112 49.90 3.07 -10.77
C LYS A 112 50.26 1.59 -10.88
N ASP A 113 51.29 1.17 -10.15
CA ASP A 113 51.81 -0.20 -10.16
C ASP A 113 51.00 -1.14 -9.26
N ASN A 114 50.31 -0.59 -8.26
CA ASN A 114 49.48 -1.34 -7.31
C ASN A 114 48.05 -1.57 -7.82
N ILE A 115 47.56 -0.72 -8.73
CA ILE A 115 46.24 -0.88 -9.34
C ILE A 115 46.27 -2.08 -10.28
N VAL A 116 45.44 -3.09 -10.02
CA VAL A 116 45.30 -4.30 -10.85
C VAL A 116 43.85 -4.50 -11.27
N PHE A 117 43.65 -5.09 -12.44
CA PHE A 117 42.32 -5.45 -12.91
C PHE A 117 41.94 -6.85 -12.39
N SER A 118 40.84 -6.95 -11.65
CA SER A 118 40.30 -8.24 -11.20
C SER A 118 39.35 -8.80 -12.24
N LYS A 119 39.71 -9.95 -12.82
CA LYS A 119 38.83 -10.68 -13.74
C LYS A 119 37.57 -11.22 -13.04
N PHE A 120 37.63 -11.48 -11.73
CA PHE A 120 36.46 -11.92 -10.95
C PHE A 120 35.47 -10.78 -10.76
N ALA A 121 35.94 -9.56 -10.49
CA ALA A 121 35.05 -8.43 -10.24
C ALA A 121 34.69 -7.62 -11.51
N THR A 122 35.44 -7.79 -12.60
CA THR A 122 35.48 -6.88 -13.77
C THR A 122 35.70 -5.42 -13.35
N SER A 123 36.67 -5.20 -12.46
CA SER A 123 36.92 -3.89 -11.86
C SER A 123 38.37 -3.75 -11.41
N PHE A 124 38.85 -2.51 -11.35
CA PHE A 124 40.19 -2.20 -10.84
C PHE A 124 40.20 -2.13 -9.32
N LEU A 125 41.25 -2.66 -8.71
CA LEU A 125 41.44 -2.65 -7.26
C LEU A 125 42.92 -2.50 -6.90
N ILE A 126 43.19 -2.06 -5.67
CA ILE A 126 44.53 -2.10 -5.07
C ILE A 126 44.58 -3.26 -4.07
N THR A 127 43.72 -3.26 -3.06
CA THR A 127 43.60 -4.38 -2.12
C THR A 127 42.90 -5.59 -2.77
N PRO A 128 43.58 -6.75 -2.92
CA PRO A 128 43.00 -7.98 -3.45
C PRO A 128 41.77 -8.45 -2.67
N LEU A 129 40.80 -9.06 -3.36
CA LEU A 129 39.53 -9.50 -2.76
C LEU A 129 39.74 -10.43 -1.55
N ASN A 130 40.61 -11.43 -1.68
CA ASN A 130 40.93 -12.38 -0.60
C ASN A 130 41.65 -11.77 0.61
N LYS A 131 42.13 -10.52 0.51
CA LYS A 131 42.76 -9.78 1.63
C LYS A 131 41.79 -8.82 2.32
N ARG A 132 40.54 -8.70 1.84
CA ARG A 132 39.52 -7.83 2.43
C ARG A 132 38.83 -8.53 3.60
N SER A 133 38.36 -7.73 4.55
CA SER A 133 37.46 -8.17 5.60
C SER A 133 36.06 -8.37 5.03
N VAL A 134 35.33 -9.36 5.55
CA VAL A 134 33.91 -9.58 5.28
C VAL A 134 33.25 -10.07 6.56
N THR A 135 32.14 -9.45 6.92
CA THR A 135 31.21 -9.95 7.93
C THR A 135 30.18 -10.81 7.23
N PHE A 136 29.94 -12.02 7.74
CA PHE A 136 29.00 -12.95 7.15
C PHE A 136 28.41 -13.87 8.21
N GLU A 137 27.26 -14.46 7.88
CA GLU A 137 26.61 -15.50 8.64
C GLU A 137 26.17 -16.64 7.71
N LEU A 138 26.02 -17.84 8.26
CA LEU A 138 25.51 -19.01 7.55
C LEU A 138 24.25 -19.50 8.25
N ARG A 139 23.18 -19.78 7.49
CA ARG A 139 21.99 -20.47 8.00
C ARG A 139 21.64 -21.68 7.12
N GLU A 140 20.90 -22.62 7.68
CA GLU A 140 20.43 -23.78 6.93
C GLU A 140 19.47 -23.37 5.83
N VAL A 141 19.46 -24.11 4.71
CA VAL A 141 18.38 -24.02 3.72
C VAL A 141 17.22 -24.91 4.17
N SER A 142 15.99 -24.39 4.10
CA SER A 142 14.80 -25.13 4.51
C SER A 142 14.58 -26.38 3.64
N ASN A 143 13.83 -27.36 4.14
CA ASN A 143 13.52 -28.55 3.35
C ASN A 143 12.67 -28.21 2.12
N TYR A 144 11.75 -27.24 2.25
CA TYR A 144 10.96 -26.72 1.14
C TYR A 144 11.86 -26.13 0.05
N LYS A 145 12.76 -25.21 0.41
CA LYS A 145 13.69 -24.60 -0.54
C LYS A 145 14.66 -25.63 -1.12
N LYS A 146 15.12 -26.61 -0.34
CA LYS A 146 15.94 -27.72 -0.87
C LYS A 146 15.22 -28.50 -1.95
N GLN A 147 13.93 -28.81 -1.74
CA GLN A 147 13.13 -29.51 -2.75
C GLN A 147 12.94 -28.65 -4.00
N GLU A 148 12.58 -27.36 -3.85
CA GLU A 148 12.48 -26.42 -4.97
C GLU A 148 13.78 -26.37 -5.78
N LEU A 149 14.93 -26.24 -5.10
CA LEU A 149 16.26 -26.21 -5.72
C LEU A 149 16.60 -27.52 -6.45
N GLN A 150 16.18 -28.67 -5.92
CA GLN A 150 16.33 -29.97 -6.59
C GLN A 150 15.48 -30.06 -7.85
N GLU A 151 14.25 -29.55 -7.82
CA GLU A 151 13.34 -29.55 -8.98
C GLU A 151 13.87 -28.66 -10.13
N ILE A 152 14.54 -27.55 -9.80
CA ILE A 152 15.10 -26.62 -10.80
C ILE A 152 16.59 -26.86 -11.12
N GLU A 153 17.24 -27.86 -10.51
CA GLU A 153 18.68 -28.13 -10.68
C GLU A 153 19.11 -28.19 -12.15
N GLY A 154 18.39 -29.00 -12.95
CA GLY A 154 18.72 -29.18 -14.36
C GLY A 154 18.65 -27.88 -15.16
N LYS A 155 17.71 -27.00 -14.81
CA LYS A 155 17.60 -25.65 -15.38
C LYS A 155 18.82 -24.82 -14.96
N LEU A 156 19.13 -24.74 -13.67
CA LEU A 156 20.26 -23.97 -13.13
C LEU A 156 21.60 -24.37 -13.79
N LEU A 157 21.87 -25.67 -13.90
CA LEU A 157 23.11 -26.19 -14.50
C LEU A 157 23.18 -26.04 -16.03
N SER A 158 22.05 -25.73 -16.68
CA SER A 158 21.94 -25.51 -18.13
C SER A 158 22.03 -24.04 -18.55
N LEU A 159 22.00 -23.10 -17.60
CA LEU A 159 22.02 -21.67 -17.88
C LEU A 159 23.23 -21.26 -18.72
N LYS A 160 23.03 -20.31 -19.64
CA LYS A 160 24.06 -19.89 -20.59
C LYS A 160 25.33 -19.42 -19.89
N TRP A 161 25.21 -18.59 -18.85
CA TRP A 161 26.36 -18.08 -18.11
C TRP A 161 27.10 -19.19 -17.34
N VAL A 162 26.42 -20.26 -16.92
CA VAL A 162 27.04 -21.43 -16.29
C VAL A 162 27.91 -22.17 -17.31
N LYS A 163 27.36 -22.45 -18.51
CA LYS A 163 28.07 -23.15 -19.59
C LYS A 163 29.25 -22.35 -20.14
N GLU A 164 29.06 -21.06 -20.42
CA GLU A 164 30.10 -20.19 -20.99
C GLU A 164 31.30 -20.03 -20.04
N ASN A 165 31.06 -20.05 -18.73
CA ASN A 165 32.10 -19.98 -17.71
C ASN A 165 32.61 -21.37 -17.23
N LYS A 166 32.13 -22.47 -17.84
CA LYS A 166 32.49 -23.86 -17.51
C LYS A 166 32.25 -24.23 -16.03
N ILE A 167 31.27 -23.59 -15.41
CA ILE A 167 30.95 -23.79 -13.99
C ILE A 167 30.37 -25.20 -13.77
N ASP A 168 29.54 -25.67 -14.70
CA ASP A 168 29.01 -27.03 -14.74
C ASP A 168 30.14 -28.08 -14.73
N SER A 169 31.14 -27.94 -15.61
CA SER A 169 32.27 -28.87 -15.66
C SER A 169 33.09 -28.88 -14.36
N LEU A 170 33.19 -27.74 -13.68
CA LEU A 170 33.89 -27.64 -12.39
C LEU A 170 33.09 -28.28 -11.25
N ILE A 171 31.76 -28.18 -11.29
CA ILE A 171 30.87 -28.86 -10.34
C ILE A 171 30.98 -30.38 -10.54
N GLU A 172 30.94 -30.88 -11.77
CA GLU A 172 31.15 -32.31 -12.09
C GLU A 172 32.51 -32.82 -11.58
N GLN A 173 33.54 -31.97 -11.64
CA GLN A 173 34.88 -32.24 -11.10
C GLN A 173 34.98 -32.04 -9.58
N GLN A 174 33.88 -31.69 -8.91
CA GLN A 174 33.83 -31.45 -7.46
C GLN A 174 34.81 -30.35 -7.02
N ASN A 175 35.05 -29.36 -7.89
CA ASN A 175 36.02 -28.29 -7.67
C ASN A 175 35.34 -27.05 -7.08
N SER A 176 35.69 -26.71 -5.84
CA SER A 176 35.08 -25.60 -5.09
C SER A 176 35.36 -24.21 -5.68
N ILE A 177 36.28 -24.09 -6.65
CA ILE A 177 36.47 -22.85 -7.43
C ILE A 177 35.17 -22.44 -8.17
N SER A 178 34.29 -23.41 -8.47
CA SER A 178 32.96 -23.14 -9.03
C SER A 178 32.16 -22.16 -8.18
N LEU A 179 32.21 -22.27 -6.84
CA LEU A 179 31.52 -21.37 -5.91
C LEU A 179 32.02 -19.92 -6.04
N LEU A 180 33.33 -19.73 -6.16
CA LEU A 180 33.93 -18.42 -6.43
C LEU A 180 33.50 -17.86 -7.79
N LEU A 181 33.44 -18.70 -8.82
CA LEU A 181 33.03 -18.27 -10.15
C LEU A 181 31.56 -17.84 -10.18
N ILE A 182 30.67 -18.54 -9.49
CA ILE A 182 29.25 -18.16 -9.40
C ILE A 182 29.11 -16.79 -8.71
N ALA A 183 29.77 -16.57 -7.56
CA ALA A 183 29.75 -15.27 -6.89
C ALA A 183 30.39 -14.15 -7.73
N SER A 184 31.42 -14.49 -8.52
CA SER A 184 32.03 -13.60 -9.50
C SER A 184 31.04 -13.18 -10.58
N GLU A 185 30.30 -14.12 -11.17
CA GLU A 185 29.30 -13.79 -12.19
C GLU A 185 28.16 -12.93 -11.61
N LEU A 186 27.63 -13.25 -10.43
CA LEU A 186 26.64 -12.41 -9.75
C LEU A 186 27.11 -10.95 -9.64
N TYR A 187 28.36 -10.74 -9.18
CA TYR A 187 28.89 -9.39 -9.07
C TYR A 187 29.14 -8.72 -10.44
N LYS A 188 29.50 -9.47 -11.49
CA LYS A 188 29.67 -8.91 -12.84
C LYS A 188 28.36 -8.43 -13.45
N PHE A 189 27.27 -9.15 -13.17
CA PHE A 189 25.90 -8.84 -13.60
C PHE A 189 25.19 -7.80 -12.75
N ARG A 190 25.84 -7.28 -11.69
CA ARG A 190 25.31 -6.21 -10.84
C ARG A 190 24.70 -5.05 -11.64
N SER A 191 23.69 -4.43 -11.05
CA SER A 191 23.14 -3.17 -11.52
C SER A 191 24.23 -2.11 -11.73
N ARG A 192 24.26 -1.54 -12.92
CA ARG A 192 25.02 -0.33 -13.29
C ARG A 192 24.05 0.64 -13.96
N PHE A 193 24.45 1.89 -14.16
CA PHE A 193 23.60 2.86 -14.85
C PHE A 193 23.08 2.32 -16.20
N SER A 194 21.75 2.23 -16.33
CA SER A 194 21.06 1.71 -17.52
C SER A 194 21.42 0.26 -17.90
N ARG A 195 21.99 -0.54 -16.99
CA ARG A 195 22.28 -1.97 -17.20
C ARG A 195 21.80 -2.77 -15.99
N TYR A 196 20.81 -3.63 -16.23
CA TYR A 196 20.14 -4.41 -15.21
C TYR A 196 20.14 -5.88 -15.60
N TYR A 197 20.18 -6.75 -14.59
CA TYR A 197 19.96 -8.18 -14.75
C TYR A 197 18.83 -8.59 -13.81
N PHE A 198 17.76 -9.15 -14.36
CA PHE A 198 16.54 -9.44 -13.59
C PHE A 198 16.49 -10.86 -13.01
N TYR A 199 17.52 -11.68 -13.25
CA TYR A 199 17.54 -13.10 -12.83
C TYR A 199 18.66 -13.38 -11.80
N GLU A 200 18.94 -12.41 -10.92
CA GLU A 200 20.02 -12.55 -9.92
C GLU A 200 19.80 -13.73 -8.96
N GLU A 201 18.55 -14.15 -8.77
CA GLU A 201 18.18 -15.33 -7.99
C GLU A 201 18.80 -16.63 -8.53
N GLU A 202 19.14 -16.72 -9.82
CA GLU A 202 19.77 -17.91 -10.39
C GLU A 202 21.13 -18.20 -9.76
N PHE A 203 21.90 -17.16 -9.42
CA PHE A 203 23.21 -17.30 -8.80
C PHE A 203 23.11 -17.73 -7.33
N THR A 204 22.21 -17.08 -6.58
CA THR A 204 22.02 -17.39 -5.15
C THR A 204 21.41 -18.77 -4.98
N ASN A 205 20.43 -19.15 -5.81
CA ASN A 205 19.85 -20.50 -5.85
C ASN A 205 20.90 -21.56 -6.17
N LEU A 206 21.77 -21.35 -7.18
CA LEU A 206 22.83 -22.32 -7.49
C LEU A 206 23.84 -22.46 -6.34
N LEU A 207 24.21 -21.35 -5.68
CA LEU A 207 25.09 -21.41 -4.50
C LEU A 207 24.43 -22.15 -3.33
N GLN A 208 23.14 -21.90 -3.06
CA GLN A 208 22.39 -22.60 -2.02
C GLN A 208 22.27 -24.09 -2.33
N TYR A 209 21.97 -24.45 -3.58
CA TYR A 209 21.92 -25.83 -4.04
C TYR A 209 23.26 -26.53 -3.81
N LEU A 210 24.36 -25.90 -4.22
CA LEU A 210 25.70 -26.48 -4.13
C LEU A 210 26.29 -26.51 -2.73
N THR A 211 25.79 -25.71 -1.78
CA THR A 211 26.36 -25.63 -0.42
C THR A 211 25.43 -26.18 0.65
N GLY A 212 24.13 -26.32 0.36
CA GLY A 212 23.09 -26.63 1.34
C GLY A 212 22.91 -25.55 2.41
N THR A 213 23.48 -24.37 2.21
CA THR A 213 23.47 -23.24 3.16
C THR A 213 23.09 -21.95 2.46
N GLU A 214 22.42 -21.06 3.18
CA GLU A 214 22.23 -19.68 2.79
C GLU A 214 23.32 -18.83 3.45
N ILE A 215 23.89 -17.89 2.67
CA ILE A 215 25.05 -17.10 3.07
C ILE A 215 24.62 -15.64 3.16
N GLY A 216 24.49 -15.14 4.37
CA GLY A 216 24.19 -13.74 4.63
C GLY A 216 25.48 -12.92 4.71
N VAL A 217 25.48 -11.73 4.11
CA VAL A 217 26.62 -10.79 4.12
C VAL A 217 26.15 -9.37 4.35
N GLU A 218 27.03 -8.48 4.78
CA GLU A 218 26.67 -7.07 4.98
C GLU A 218 26.21 -6.37 3.69
N ASP A 219 25.09 -5.65 3.78
CA ASP A 219 24.56 -4.70 2.80
C ASP A 219 25.21 -3.31 2.94
N GLU A 220 24.75 -2.33 2.16
CA GLU A 220 25.23 -0.95 2.20
C GLU A 220 24.93 -0.22 3.53
N GLN A 221 23.93 -0.69 4.29
CA GLN A 221 23.60 -0.22 5.64
C GLN A 221 24.37 -0.98 6.74
N LYS A 222 25.28 -1.88 6.37
CA LYS A 222 26.05 -2.75 7.30
C LYS A 222 25.17 -3.70 8.12
N LYS A 223 24.04 -4.13 7.56
CA LYS A 223 23.20 -5.18 8.12
C LYS A 223 23.39 -6.46 7.31
N ILE A 224 23.27 -7.62 7.95
CA ILE A 224 23.30 -8.89 7.22
C ILE A 224 22.06 -8.96 6.32
N SER A 225 22.27 -9.06 5.01
CA SER A 225 21.26 -9.38 4.01
C SER A 225 21.38 -10.84 3.63
N TRP A 226 20.23 -11.53 3.61
CA TRP A 226 20.09 -12.92 3.17
C TRP A 226 19.50 -13.03 1.76
N HIS A 227 18.90 -11.95 1.26
CA HIS A 227 18.22 -11.85 -0.03
C HIS A 227 19.06 -11.03 -1.03
N LEU A 228 20.30 -11.47 -1.26
CA LEU A 228 21.29 -10.70 -2.03
C LEU A 228 20.85 -10.44 -3.48
N ASP A 229 19.98 -11.29 -4.02
CA ASP A 229 19.33 -11.15 -5.34
C ASP A 229 18.28 -10.02 -5.39
N LYS A 230 17.85 -9.51 -4.23
CA LYS A 230 16.93 -8.38 -4.13
C LYS A 230 17.61 -7.06 -3.78
N ASP A 231 18.86 -7.11 -3.30
CA ASP A 231 19.62 -5.91 -2.98
C ASP A 231 19.96 -5.11 -4.24
N TYR A 232 19.44 -3.88 -4.36
CA TYR A 232 19.75 -3.02 -5.50
C TYR A 232 21.22 -2.56 -5.51
N ASP A 233 21.78 -2.23 -4.35
CA ASP A 233 23.19 -1.83 -4.22
C ASP A 233 24.12 -3.05 -4.33
N PRO A 234 25.24 -2.95 -5.07
CA PRO A 234 26.12 -4.09 -5.29
C PRO A 234 27.03 -4.46 -4.10
N ILE A 235 26.95 -3.78 -2.96
CA ILE A 235 27.81 -4.04 -1.79
C ILE A 235 27.66 -5.46 -1.26
N SER A 236 26.44 -5.98 -1.10
CA SER A 236 26.23 -7.35 -0.59
C SER A 236 26.79 -8.39 -1.58
N LYS A 237 26.56 -8.20 -2.88
CA LYS A 237 27.14 -9.01 -3.96
C LYS A 237 28.67 -8.98 -3.95
N LEU A 238 29.28 -7.82 -3.71
CA LEU A 238 30.73 -7.68 -3.56
C LEU A 238 31.22 -8.44 -2.33
N ASN A 239 30.53 -8.33 -1.22
CA ASN A 239 30.87 -9.01 0.02
C ASN A 239 30.76 -10.54 -0.12
N LEU A 240 29.78 -11.05 -0.87
CA LEU A 240 29.71 -12.47 -1.22
C LEU A 240 30.89 -12.90 -2.09
N LEU A 241 31.30 -12.09 -3.07
CA LEU A 241 32.49 -12.35 -3.86
C LEU A 241 33.77 -12.34 -3.00
N ILE A 242 33.89 -11.41 -2.05
CA ILE A 242 35.02 -11.37 -1.09
C ILE A 242 35.01 -12.64 -0.23
N TYR A 243 33.83 -13.04 0.27
CA TYR A 243 33.65 -14.27 1.04
C TYR A 243 34.19 -15.48 0.29
N PHE A 244 33.71 -15.74 -0.91
CA PHE A 244 34.20 -16.90 -1.67
C PHE A 244 35.64 -16.74 -2.10
N SER A 245 36.12 -15.53 -2.42
CA SER A 245 37.53 -15.31 -2.76
C SER A 245 38.47 -15.69 -1.61
N LYS A 246 38.00 -15.63 -0.36
CA LYS A 246 38.77 -15.98 0.82
C LYS A 246 38.60 -17.44 1.23
N TYR A 247 37.42 -18.01 1.05
CA TYR A 247 37.05 -19.28 1.69
C TYR A 247 36.68 -20.42 0.74
N TYR A 248 36.63 -20.23 -0.58
CA TYR A 248 36.22 -21.31 -1.50
C TYR A 248 37.07 -22.57 -1.35
N SER A 249 38.38 -22.44 -1.10
CA SER A 249 39.31 -23.55 -0.92
C SER A 249 39.04 -24.38 0.34
N ASP A 250 38.29 -23.82 1.30
CA ASP A 250 37.96 -24.51 2.54
C ASP A 250 36.76 -25.45 2.37
N TYR A 251 36.00 -25.31 1.28
CA TYR A 251 34.87 -26.17 0.98
C TYR A 251 35.31 -27.51 0.39
N ASN A 252 34.82 -28.61 0.98
CA ASN A 252 35.06 -29.98 0.53
C ASN A 252 33.76 -30.60 0.04
N TRP A 253 33.83 -31.38 -1.03
CA TRP A 253 32.66 -32.08 -1.56
C TRP A 253 32.23 -33.24 -0.65
N ASP A 254 30.95 -33.28 -0.28
CA ASP A 254 30.30 -34.39 0.40
C ASP A 254 29.58 -35.26 -0.63
N VAL A 255 30.11 -36.47 -0.85
CA VAL A 255 29.58 -37.42 -1.86
C VAL A 255 28.17 -37.91 -1.53
N ASN A 256 27.79 -37.98 -0.25
CA ASN A 256 26.48 -38.51 0.14
C ASN A 256 25.38 -37.46 -0.02
N LYS A 257 25.72 -36.20 0.17
CA LYS A 257 24.78 -35.07 0.08
C LYS A 257 24.83 -34.34 -1.26
N SER A 258 25.86 -34.61 -2.07
CA SER A 258 26.14 -33.89 -3.32
C SER A 258 26.25 -32.36 -3.13
N VAL A 259 26.90 -31.94 -2.05
CA VAL A 259 27.12 -30.52 -1.73
C VAL A 259 28.54 -30.25 -1.27
N PHE A 260 29.00 -29.02 -1.42
CA PHE A 260 30.20 -28.48 -0.82
C PHE A 260 29.96 -28.09 0.64
N LEU A 261 30.63 -28.78 1.56
CA LEU A 261 30.60 -28.47 2.98
C LEU A 261 31.83 -27.68 3.40
N LYS A 262 31.62 -26.63 4.19
CA LYS A 262 32.69 -25.90 4.86
C LYS A 262 32.86 -26.45 6.28
N PRO A 263 33.94 -27.20 6.58
CA PRO A 263 34.17 -27.71 7.91
C PRO A 263 34.44 -26.57 8.90
N ASN A 264 34.08 -26.77 10.17
CA ASN A 264 34.39 -25.89 11.30
C ASN A 264 33.67 -24.53 11.34
N TYR A 265 32.61 -24.32 10.56
CA TYR A 265 31.75 -23.14 10.68
C TYR A 265 30.40 -23.48 11.30
N GLN A 266 29.92 -22.59 12.16
CA GLN A 266 28.60 -22.70 12.76
C GLN A 266 27.56 -22.28 11.72
N VAL A 267 26.72 -23.24 11.30
CA VAL A 267 25.52 -22.97 10.51
C VAL A 267 24.37 -22.79 11.49
N LYS A 268 23.70 -21.63 11.44
CA LYS A 268 22.54 -21.35 12.28
C LYS A 268 21.36 -22.22 11.83
N PRO A 269 20.72 -22.97 12.74
CA PRO A 269 19.50 -23.70 12.38
C PRO A 269 18.37 -22.73 12.08
N LEU A 270 17.45 -23.15 11.22
CA LEU A 270 16.20 -22.39 11.00
C LEU A 270 15.27 -22.58 12.20
N ARG A 271 14.64 -21.48 12.64
CA ARG A 271 13.53 -21.48 13.60
C ARG A 271 12.22 -21.74 12.85
N LYS A 272 11.16 -22.01 13.61
CA LYS A 272 9.81 -22.16 13.06
C LYS A 272 9.40 -20.93 12.24
N GLU A 273 9.69 -19.74 12.76
CA GLU A 273 9.35 -18.47 12.13
C GLU A 273 10.05 -18.28 10.78
N ASP A 274 11.33 -18.67 10.68
CA ASP A 274 12.07 -18.59 9.41
C ASP A 274 11.40 -19.44 8.32
N LEU A 275 10.89 -20.62 8.69
CA LEU A 275 10.16 -21.50 7.78
C LEU A 275 8.81 -20.90 7.36
N LEU A 276 8.06 -20.32 8.30
CA LEU A 276 6.75 -19.72 8.01
C LEU A 276 6.89 -18.47 7.12
N PHE A 277 7.92 -17.65 7.31
CA PHE A 277 8.17 -16.47 6.47
C PHE A 277 8.40 -16.84 4.99
N GLN A 278 9.07 -17.97 4.72
CA GLN A 278 9.21 -18.47 3.34
C GLN A 278 7.87 -18.87 2.71
N LEU A 279 6.90 -19.30 3.51
CA LEU A 279 5.59 -19.72 3.03
C LEU A 279 4.65 -18.54 2.72
N LEU A 280 4.98 -17.30 3.15
CA LEU A 280 4.20 -16.11 2.82
C LEU A 280 4.16 -15.79 1.32
N SER A 281 5.17 -16.24 0.58
CA SER A 281 5.27 -16.10 -0.88
C SER A 281 4.74 -17.34 -1.63
N SER A 282 4.12 -18.30 -0.94
CA SER A 282 3.59 -19.51 -1.57
C SER A 282 2.55 -19.16 -2.64
N GLU A 283 2.57 -19.83 -3.79
CA GLU A 283 1.53 -19.72 -4.81
C GLU A 283 0.15 -20.22 -4.32
N SER A 284 0.13 -21.01 -3.23
CA SER A 284 -1.11 -21.46 -2.61
C SER A 284 -1.60 -20.47 -1.57
N ASP A 285 -2.72 -19.81 -1.86
CA ASP A 285 -3.37 -18.83 -0.96
C ASP A 285 -3.61 -19.38 0.44
N SER A 286 -4.05 -20.64 0.55
CA SER A 286 -4.31 -21.27 1.85
C SER A 286 -3.02 -21.50 2.66
N ILE A 287 -1.91 -21.86 2.00
CA ILE A 287 -0.61 -22.04 2.65
C ILE A 287 -0.06 -20.70 3.13
N ALA A 288 -0.13 -19.66 2.29
CA ALA A 288 0.36 -18.34 2.64
C ALA A 288 -0.45 -17.72 3.79
N LEU A 289 -1.78 -17.84 3.74
CA LEU A 289 -2.67 -17.34 4.79
C LEU A 289 -2.48 -18.10 6.11
N ASP A 290 -2.39 -19.44 6.08
CA ASP A 290 -2.10 -20.23 7.28
C ASP A 290 -0.74 -19.86 7.90
N ALA A 291 0.29 -19.68 7.08
CA ALA A 291 1.59 -19.25 7.56
C ALA A 291 1.54 -17.86 8.21
N PHE A 292 0.81 -16.93 7.60
CA PHE A 292 0.57 -15.60 8.17
C PHE A 292 -0.12 -15.68 9.53
N ILE A 293 -1.21 -16.44 9.64
CA ILE A 293 -1.94 -16.65 10.89
C ILE A 293 -1.05 -17.31 11.96
N GLN A 294 -0.24 -18.31 11.60
CA GLN A 294 0.67 -18.93 12.55
C GLN A 294 1.77 -17.98 13.04
N LEU A 295 2.24 -17.06 12.18
CA LEU A 295 3.24 -16.06 12.57
C LEU A 295 2.70 -15.06 13.59
N THR A 296 1.40 -14.76 13.56
CA THR A 296 0.82 -13.83 14.56
C THR A 296 0.91 -14.37 15.97
N ILE A 297 1.10 -15.68 16.20
CA ILE A 297 1.19 -16.28 17.55
C ILE A 297 2.60 -16.76 17.90
N CYS A 298 3.60 -16.44 17.07
CA CYS A 298 4.99 -16.82 17.28
C CYS A 298 5.71 -15.81 18.21
N ASN A 299 7.03 -15.97 18.39
CA ASN A 299 7.81 -15.06 19.22
C ASN A 299 7.87 -13.64 18.60
N PRO A 300 7.40 -12.59 19.30
CA PRO A 300 7.31 -11.24 18.74
C PRO A 300 8.64 -10.64 18.29
N THR A 301 9.72 -10.93 19.02
CA THR A 301 11.07 -10.43 18.66
C THR A 301 11.55 -11.06 17.36
N ASN A 302 11.38 -12.38 17.21
CA ASN A 302 11.77 -13.09 15.99
C ASN A 302 10.94 -12.63 14.78
N VAL A 303 9.61 -12.57 14.93
CA VAL A 303 8.70 -12.16 13.87
C VAL A 303 8.97 -10.72 13.45
N THR A 304 9.19 -9.81 14.39
CA THR A 304 9.53 -8.40 14.08
C THR A 304 10.85 -8.28 13.33
N GLN A 305 11.87 -9.02 13.75
CA GLN A 305 13.17 -9.02 13.07
C GLN A 305 13.05 -9.54 11.63
N LEU A 306 12.33 -10.64 11.42
CA LEU A 306 12.12 -11.23 10.10
C LEU A 306 11.24 -10.35 9.21
N ALA A 307 10.19 -9.72 9.76
CA ALA A 307 9.38 -8.75 9.06
C ALA A 307 10.23 -7.59 8.51
N GLU A 308 11.19 -7.08 9.29
CA GLU A 308 12.10 -6.03 8.86
C GLU A 308 13.15 -6.50 7.84
N GLU A 309 13.56 -7.76 7.90
CA GLU A 309 14.42 -8.40 6.90
C GLU A 309 13.69 -8.51 5.56
N TYR A 310 12.51 -9.14 5.54
CA TYR A 310 11.73 -9.37 4.34
C TYR A 310 11.19 -8.07 3.72
N GLN A 311 10.72 -7.13 4.54
CA GLN A 311 10.27 -5.82 4.06
C GLN A 311 11.40 -5.02 3.40
N ARG A 312 12.62 -5.07 3.94
CA ARG A 312 13.77 -4.37 3.35
C ARG A 312 14.17 -4.99 2.02
N ALA A 313 14.13 -6.32 1.96
CA ALA A 313 14.42 -7.07 0.74
C ALA A 313 13.30 -6.97 -0.32
N GLY A 314 12.14 -6.40 0.02
CA GLY A 314 11.02 -6.29 -0.93
C GLY A 314 10.56 -7.65 -1.45
N ILE A 315 10.54 -8.66 -0.57
CA ILE A 315 10.12 -10.02 -0.93
C ILE A 315 8.64 -10.01 -1.25
N GLU A 316 8.31 -10.44 -2.47
CA GLU A 316 6.95 -10.57 -2.96
C GLU A 316 6.13 -11.51 -2.08
N GLU A 317 4.94 -11.07 -1.73
CA GLU A 317 3.96 -11.79 -0.93
C GLU A 317 2.80 -12.33 -1.76
N ASN A 318 2.15 -13.39 -1.28
CA ASN A 318 0.91 -13.87 -1.86
C ASN A 318 -0.21 -12.82 -1.71
N TYR A 319 -1.08 -12.69 -2.73
CA TYR A 319 -2.15 -11.68 -2.71
C TYR A 319 -3.27 -11.95 -1.69
N SER A 320 -3.41 -13.16 -1.14
CA SER A 320 -4.44 -13.51 -0.16
C SER A 320 -4.17 -12.98 1.26
N ILE A 321 -2.91 -12.67 1.61
CA ILE A 321 -2.55 -12.11 2.93
C ILE A 321 -2.70 -10.58 2.95
N PRO A 322 -2.72 -9.91 4.11
CA PRO A 322 -2.91 -8.45 4.19
C PRO A 322 -1.95 -7.64 3.32
N SER A 323 -2.39 -6.47 2.87
CA SER A 323 -1.69 -5.66 1.86
C SER A 323 -0.31 -5.15 2.30
N PHE A 324 -0.07 -5.02 3.61
CA PHE A 324 1.24 -4.67 4.18
C PHE A 324 1.64 -5.75 5.19
N PRO A 325 1.92 -6.98 4.74
CA PRO A 325 1.93 -8.16 5.62
C PRO A 325 2.97 -8.04 6.73
N TYR A 326 4.16 -7.50 6.43
CA TYR A 326 5.23 -7.34 7.41
C TYR A 326 4.91 -6.29 8.49
N ARG A 327 4.18 -5.21 8.13
CA ARG A 327 3.71 -4.24 9.14
C ARG A 327 2.61 -4.85 10.00
N PHE A 328 1.68 -5.56 9.38
CA PHE A 328 0.58 -6.23 10.08
C PHE A 328 1.12 -7.30 11.05
N LEU A 329 2.06 -8.14 10.62
CA LEU A 329 2.67 -9.15 11.48
C LEU A 329 3.33 -8.54 12.72
N LYS A 330 4.05 -7.41 12.57
CA LYS A 330 4.65 -6.70 13.71
C LYS A 330 3.61 -6.29 14.75
N GLN A 331 2.44 -5.83 14.33
CA GLN A 331 1.40 -5.39 15.26
C GLN A 331 0.57 -6.56 15.80
N LEU A 332 0.21 -7.52 14.95
CA LEU A 332 -0.60 -8.67 15.34
C LEU A 332 0.15 -9.59 16.31
N VAL A 333 1.46 -9.79 16.15
CA VAL A 333 2.24 -10.61 17.09
C VAL A 333 2.35 -9.97 18.48
N LEU A 334 2.38 -8.64 18.55
CA LEU A 334 2.33 -7.91 19.82
C LEU A 334 0.93 -7.93 20.43
N LEU A 335 -0.12 -7.88 19.59
CA LEU A 335 -1.51 -8.00 20.03
C LEU A 335 -1.78 -9.36 20.65
N THR A 336 -1.40 -10.45 19.98
CA THR A 336 -1.64 -11.81 20.50
C THR A 336 -0.79 -12.10 21.74
N GLU A 337 0.46 -11.60 21.82
CA GLU A 337 1.26 -11.66 23.04
C GLU A 337 0.55 -10.95 24.19
N TYR A 338 0.06 -9.73 23.97
CA TYR A 338 -0.70 -8.99 24.96
C TYR A 338 -1.97 -9.73 25.37
N CYS A 339 -2.71 -10.29 24.42
CA CYS A 339 -3.93 -11.04 24.70
C CYS A 339 -3.64 -12.28 25.55
N ASN A 340 -2.61 -13.06 25.21
CA ASN A 340 -2.17 -14.21 26.00
C ASN A 340 -1.73 -13.82 27.42
N ALA A 341 -1.02 -12.70 27.57
CA ALA A 341 -0.56 -12.22 28.87
C ALA A 341 -1.69 -11.73 29.79
N ASN A 342 -2.85 -11.37 29.21
CA ASN A 342 -3.99 -10.80 29.91
C ASN A 342 -5.26 -11.68 29.86
N ASP A 343 -5.14 -12.94 29.43
CA ASP A 343 -6.25 -13.90 29.31
C ASP A 343 -7.43 -13.37 28.46
N ILE A 344 -7.09 -12.74 27.33
CA ILE A 344 -8.06 -12.21 26.36
C ILE A 344 -8.15 -13.18 25.19
N ASP A 345 -9.36 -13.66 24.87
CA ASP A 345 -9.58 -14.48 23.68
C ASP A 345 -9.57 -13.61 22.41
N PHE A 346 -8.62 -13.89 21.52
CA PHE A 346 -8.53 -13.27 20.19
C PHE A 346 -8.87 -14.24 19.05
N VAL A 347 -9.10 -15.52 19.36
CA VAL A 347 -9.45 -16.55 18.37
C VAL A 347 -10.97 -16.62 18.19
N GLY A 348 -11.70 -16.44 19.29
CA GLY A 348 -13.16 -16.38 19.34
C GLY A 348 -13.84 -17.73 19.13
N THR A 349 -15.16 -17.71 19.12
CA THR A 349 -15.98 -18.91 18.89
C THR A 349 -16.04 -19.29 17.41
N GLU A 350 -16.38 -20.55 17.12
CA GLU A 350 -16.64 -21.01 15.75
C GLU A 350 -17.78 -20.23 15.09
N LYS A 351 -18.82 -19.89 15.87
CA LYS A 351 -19.93 -19.07 15.40
C LYS A 351 -19.45 -17.70 14.90
N LEU A 352 -18.61 -17.02 15.67
CA LEU A 352 -18.06 -15.72 15.29
C LEU A 352 -17.24 -15.83 13.99
N ARG A 353 -16.36 -16.83 13.89
CA ARG A 353 -15.57 -17.06 12.66
C ARG A 353 -16.43 -17.34 11.44
N ASN A 354 -17.52 -18.10 11.61
CA ASN A 354 -18.48 -18.35 10.52
C ASN A 354 -19.19 -17.06 10.09
N SER A 355 -19.57 -16.20 11.03
CA SER A 355 -20.14 -14.87 10.72
C SER A 355 -19.15 -13.98 9.98
N VAL A 356 -17.87 -13.92 10.40
CA VAL A 356 -16.81 -13.22 9.66
C VAL A 356 -16.65 -13.79 8.26
N SER A 357 -16.63 -15.12 8.10
CA SER A 357 -16.53 -15.77 6.78
C SER A 357 -17.72 -15.43 5.88
N LEU A 358 -18.93 -15.32 6.45
CA LEU A 358 -20.12 -14.95 5.69
C LEU A 358 -20.06 -13.48 5.24
N LEU A 359 -19.58 -12.57 6.10
CA LEU A 359 -19.34 -11.17 5.71
C LEU A 359 -18.29 -11.01 4.59
N GLN A 360 -17.36 -11.97 4.45
CA GLN A 360 -16.41 -12.00 3.35
C GLN A 360 -17.02 -12.39 2.00
N SER A 361 -18.14 -13.11 2.01
CA SER A 361 -18.85 -13.52 0.81
C SER A 361 -19.69 -12.40 0.20
N GLN A 362 -20.18 -12.63 -1.01
CA GLN A 362 -21.17 -11.78 -1.66
C GLN A 362 -22.53 -11.97 -0.97
N LEU A 363 -23.09 -10.88 -0.45
CA LEU A 363 -24.39 -10.82 0.20
C LEU A 363 -25.18 -9.67 -0.42
N SER A 364 -26.49 -9.80 -0.55
CA SER A 364 -27.33 -8.63 -0.82
C SER A 364 -27.23 -7.61 0.30
N PHE A 365 -27.60 -6.36 0.03
CA PHE A 365 -27.60 -5.30 1.04
C PHE A 365 -28.41 -5.71 2.30
N THR A 366 -29.64 -6.20 2.12
CA THR A 366 -30.52 -6.61 3.21
C THR A 366 -29.94 -7.78 4.02
N GLU A 367 -29.37 -8.80 3.37
CA GLU A 367 -28.75 -9.94 4.07
C GLU A 367 -27.52 -9.51 4.86
N ARG A 368 -26.68 -8.66 4.28
CA ARG A 368 -25.51 -8.10 4.97
C ARG A 368 -25.92 -7.28 6.18
N ARG A 369 -26.87 -6.37 6.01
CA ARG A 369 -27.37 -5.50 7.09
C ARG A 369 -27.92 -6.32 8.27
N LYS A 370 -28.74 -7.32 7.99
CA LYS A 370 -29.25 -8.25 9.03
C LYS A 370 -28.13 -8.96 9.78
N LEU A 371 -27.15 -9.49 9.04
CA LEU A 371 -26.01 -10.17 9.66
C LEU A 371 -25.17 -9.23 10.52
N GLU A 372 -24.91 -8.00 10.07
CA GLU A 372 -24.21 -6.99 10.86
C GLU A 372 -24.97 -6.65 12.16
N ASP A 373 -26.29 -6.44 12.08
CA ASP A 373 -27.13 -6.15 13.25
C ASP A 373 -27.17 -7.34 14.23
N GLU A 374 -27.24 -8.58 13.71
CA GLU A 374 -27.11 -9.79 14.52
C GLU A 374 -25.75 -9.85 15.24
N ILE A 375 -24.66 -9.52 14.56
CA ILE A 375 -23.32 -9.48 15.16
C ILE A 375 -23.26 -8.37 16.22
N ILE A 376 -23.65 -7.13 15.90
CA ILE A 376 -23.67 -6.00 16.84
C ILE A 376 -24.40 -6.35 18.14
N ASN A 377 -25.55 -7.02 18.03
CA ASN A 377 -26.39 -7.34 19.18
C ASN A 377 -25.93 -8.58 19.96
N SER A 378 -25.11 -9.45 19.37
CA SER A 378 -24.65 -10.70 20.00
C SER A 378 -23.19 -10.68 20.45
N LEU A 379 -22.37 -9.77 19.92
CA LEU A 379 -20.98 -9.59 20.30
C LEU A 379 -20.88 -9.09 21.74
N THR A 380 -19.83 -9.50 22.45
CA THR A 380 -19.53 -9.02 23.81
C THR A 380 -18.16 -8.37 23.87
N LEU A 381 -17.85 -7.68 24.98
CA LEU A 381 -16.52 -7.12 25.21
C LEU A 381 -15.43 -8.20 25.34
N ASP A 382 -15.80 -9.46 25.57
CA ASP A 382 -14.88 -10.59 25.57
C ASP A 382 -14.62 -11.10 24.13
N ASP A 383 -15.58 -10.94 23.21
CA ASP A 383 -15.48 -11.41 21.82
C ASP A 383 -14.90 -10.37 20.85
N ILE A 384 -14.97 -9.08 21.18
CA ILE A 384 -14.67 -7.97 20.26
C ILE A 384 -13.25 -8.04 19.67
N THR A 385 -12.27 -8.43 20.48
CA THR A 385 -10.88 -8.54 20.05
C THR A 385 -10.71 -9.65 19.01
N ALA A 386 -11.45 -10.75 19.14
CA ALA A 386 -11.44 -11.82 18.14
C ALA A 386 -12.06 -11.36 16.81
N PHE A 387 -13.15 -10.59 16.86
CA PHE A 387 -13.76 -10.04 15.65
C PHE A 387 -12.78 -9.12 14.90
N GLU A 388 -12.10 -8.22 15.62
CA GLU A 388 -11.10 -7.31 15.04
C GLU A 388 -9.90 -8.07 14.46
N TYR A 389 -9.40 -9.08 15.17
CA TYR A 389 -8.29 -9.92 14.73
C TYR A 389 -8.58 -10.57 13.37
N TRP A 390 -9.74 -11.21 13.21
CA TRP A 390 -10.13 -11.83 11.96
C TRP A 390 -10.44 -10.81 10.85
N ALA A 391 -11.01 -9.65 11.19
CA ALA A 391 -11.23 -8.58 10.22
C ALA A 391 -9.90 -8.00 9.68
N ILE A 392 -8.85 -7.93 10.50
CA ILE A 392 -7.50 -7.50 10.08
C ILE A 392 -6.83 -8.55 9.20
N ILE A 393 -6.93 -9.85 9.54
CA ILE A 393 -6.35 -10.93 8.73
C ILE A 393 -6.96 -10.96 7.33
N HIS A 394 -8.27 -10.75 7.25
CA HIS A 394 -9.03 -10.76 6.00
C HIS A 394 -9.27 -9.36 5.44
N GLN A 395 -8.39 -8.39 5.74
CA GLN A 395 -8.51 -6.98 5.37
C GLN A 395 -8.81 -6.73 3.88
N LYS A 396 -8.33 -7.60 2.99
CA LYS A 396 -8.55 -7.49 1.55
C LYS A 396 -10.00 -7.80 1.12
N SER A 397 -10.83 -8.36 1.99
CA SER A 397 -12.26 -8.49 1.74
C SER A 397 -12.96 -7.16 1.98
N TRP A 398 -13.33 -6.49 0.90
CA TRP A 398 -14.02 -5.19 0.94
C TRP A 398 -15.34 -5.27 1.71
N GLY A 399 -16.15 -6.31 1.44
CA GLY A 399 -17.40 -6.54 2.18
C GLY A 399 -17.17 -6.64 3.69
N LEU A 400 -16.18 -7.45 4.11
CA LEU A 400 -15.87 -7.61 5.53
C LEU A 400 -15.37 -6.30 6.17
N THR A 401 -14.46 -5.57 5.53
CA THR A 401 -13.83 -4.40 6.17
C THR A 401 -14.82 -3.25 6.38
N TYR A 402 -15.75 -3.01 5.45
CA TYR A 402 -16.83 -2.03 5.64
C TYR A 402 -17.80 -2.49 6.72
N SER A 403 -18.28 -3.74 6.67
CA SER A 403 -19.11 -4.31 7.73
C SER A 403 -18.45 -4.24 9.10
N ALA A 404 -17.15 -4.54 9.19
CA ALA A 404 -16.40 -4.43 10.44
C ALA A 404 -16.33 -2.98 10.94
N GLY A 405 -16.13 -2.01 10.05
CA GLY A 405 -16.13 -0.58 10.41
C GLY A 405 -17.43 -0.18 11.11
N ARG A 406 -18.58 -0.52 10.50
CA ARG A 406 -19.89 -0.27 11.07
C ARG A 406 -20.13 -1.02 12.39
N ILE A 407 -19.88 -2.32 12.40
CA ILE A 407 -20.10 -3.19 13.58
C ILE A 407 -19.31 -2.65 14.77
N LEU A 408 -18.02 -2.35 14.59
CA LEU A 408 -17.16 -1.84 15.65
C LEU A 408 -17.64 -0.49 16.17
N ASP A 409 -18.01 0.42 15.28
CA ASP A 409 -18.43 1.77 15.66
C ASP A 409 -19.66 1.76 16.58
N ILE A 410 -20.70 1.04 16.15
CA ILE A 410 -21.94 0.89 16.91
C ILE A 410 -21.70 0.08 18.20
N PHE A 411 -20.96 -1.02 18.12
CA PHE A 411 -20.67 -1.89 19.26
C PHE A 411 -19.95 -1.13 20.38
N TYR A 412 -18.88 -0.40 20.06
CA TYR A 412 -18.13 0.37 21.04
C TYR A 412 -18.97 1.49 21.64
N SER A 413 -19.79 2.18 20.84
CA SER A 413 -20.70 3.20 21.37
C SER A 413 -21.69 2.65 22.39
N LYS A 414 -22.37 1.53 22.07
CA LYS A 414 -23.36 0.90 22.96
C LYS A 414 -22.74 0.38 24.26
N ASN A 415 -21.48 -0.05 24.22
CA ASN A 415 -20.78 -0.65 25.36
C ASN A 415 -19.78 0.31 26.04
N TRP A 416 -19.76 1.59 25.66
CA TRP A 416 -18.71 2.53 26.05
C TRP A 416 -18.59 2.70 27.56
N SER A 417 -19.71 2.87 28.25
CA SER A 417 -19.75 3.04 29.71
C SER A 417 -19.22 1.79 30.45
N ILE A 418 -19.53 0.59 29.95
CA ILE A 418 -19.05 -0.68 30.52
C ILE A 418 -17.54 -0.84 30.26
N LEU A 419 -17.07 -0.47 29.07
CA LEU A 419 -15.67 -0.48 28.69
C LEU A 419 -14.85 0.45 29.59
N LEU A 420 -15.30 1.70 29.77
CA LEU A 420 -14.63 2.69 30.63
C LEU A 420 -14.58 2.25 32.09
N ALA A 421 -15.64 1.61 32.59
CA ALA A 421 -15.70 1.18 33.99
C ALA A 421 -14.80 -0.03 34.33
N LYS A 422 -14.32 -0.77 33.31
CA LYS A 422 -13.54 -2.00 33.49
C LYS A 422 -12.12 -1.83 32.98
N HIS A 423 -11.18 -1.80 33.92
CA HIS A 423 -9.75 -1.58 33.65
C HIS A 423 -9.17 -2.48 32.53
N ASN A 424 -9.49 -3.78 32.51
CA ASN A 424 -8.97 -4.69 31.49
C ASN A 424 -9.47 -4.33 30.08
N TYR A 425 -10.75 -4.00 29.92
CA TYR A 425 -11.32 -3.65 28.61
C TYR A 425 -10.80 -2.30 28.13
N LEU A 426 -10.73 -1.30 29.01
CA LEU A 426 -10.14 -0.01 28.68
C LEU A 426 -8.66 -0.14 28.30
N SER A 427 -7.88 -0.93 29.04
CA SER A 427 -6.48 -1.20 28.72
C SER A 427 -6.33 -1.88 27.36
N CYS A 428 -7.17 -2.89 27.07
CA CYS A 428 -7.17 -3.56 25.78
C CYS A 428 -7.55 -2.62 24.62
N HIS A 429 -8.57 -1.77 24.80
CA HIS A 429 -8.95 -0.76 23.80
C HIS A 429 -7.80 0.20 23.46
N LEU A 430 -7.13 0.73 24.49
CA LEU A 430 -5.99 1.63 24.34
C LEU A 430 -4.78 0.93 23.74
N LYS A 431 -4.52 -0.33 24.12
CA LYS A 431 -3.46 -1.16 23.51
C LYS A 431 -3.71 -1.34 22.02
N LYS A 432 -4.94 -1.70 21.64
CA LYS A 432 -5.33 -1.86 20.24
C LYS A 432 -5.20 -0.56 19.46
N ALA A 433 -5.60 0.59 20.03
CA ALA A 433 -5.41 1.89 19.39
C ALA A 433 -3.93 2.15 19.05
N ALA A 434 -3.00 1.84 19.95
CA ALA A 434 -1.57 1.99 19.67
C ALA A 434 -1.05 1.06 18.58
N LEU A 435 -1.45 -0.21 18.61
CA LEU A 435 -0.99 -1.20 17.62
C LEU A 435 -1.60 -0.94 16.24
N PHE A 436 -2.85 -0.51 16.19
CA PHE A 436 -3.57 -0.28 14.94
C PHE A 436 -3.12 0.99 14.21
N ASP A 437 -2.75 2.05 14.95
CA ASP A 437 -2.09 3.26 14.40
C ASP A 437 -0.82 2.91 13.57
N GLU A 438 -0.13 1.82 13.92
CA GLU A 438 1.13 1.39 13.32
C GLU A 438 0.95 0.39 12.15
N LEU A 439 -0.29 0.06 11.76
CA LEU A 439 -0.56 -0.73 10.55
C LEU A 439 -0.18 0.03 9.27
N GLY A 440 -0.20 1.37 9.33
CA GLY A 440 0.20 2.24 8.22
C GLY A 440 -0.77 2.17 7.03
N ILE A 441 -2.06 2.01 7.32
CA ILE A 441 -3.15 1.92 6.36
C ILE A 441 -4.33 2.74 6.86
N ILE A 442 -5.08 3.36 5.94
CA ILE A 442 -6.29 4.13 6.25
C ILE A 442 -7.42 3.23 6.78
N GLY A 443 -8.37 3.79 7.53
CA GLY A 443 -9.54 3.09 8.08
C GLY A 443 -9.84 3.50 9.53
N VAL A 444 -10.99 3.07 10.07
CA VAL A 444 -11.41 3.44 11.44
C VAL A 444 -10.51 2.84 12.54
N CYS A 445 -9.65 1.88 12.20
CA CYS A 445 -8.62 1.36 13.09
C CYS A 445 -7.67 2.44 13.64
N ASN A 446 -7.50 3.57 12.95
CA ASN A 446 -6.69 4.71 13.40
C ASN A 446 -7.48 5.72 14.28
N ASN A 447 -8.78 5.51 14.46
CA ASN A 447 -9.70 6.49 15.04
C ASN A 447 -10.23 6.07 16.42
N TYR A 448 -9.67 5.02 17.03
CA TYR A 448 -10.15 4.50 18.32
C TYR A 448 -10.12 5.52 19.46
N LEU A 449 -9.24 6.51 19.41
CA LEU A 449 -9.20 7.57 20.41
C LEU A 449 -10.33 8.60 20.26
N ASN A 450 -10.97 8.68 19.09
CA ASN A 450 -12.07 9.64 18.86
C ASN A 450 -13.28 9.38 19.76
N LYS A 451 -13.47 8.13 20.22
CA LYS A 451 -14.52 7.79 21.19
C LYS A 451 -14.39 8.55 22.51
N PHE A 452 -13.21 9.08 22.83
CA PHE A 452 -13.00 9.90 24.00
C PHE A 452 -13.34 11.39 23.80
N SER A 453 -13.64 11.86 22.58
CA SER A 453 -13.87 13.29 22.29
C SER A 453 -15.02 13.91 23.10
N ALA A 454 -16.01 13.11 23.52
CA ALA A 454 -17.13 13.54 24.35
C ALA A 454 -17.04 13.03 25.80
N SER A 455 -15.85 12.67 26.28
CA SER A 455 -15.63 12.12 27.63
C SER A 455 -16.09 13.10 28.71
N SER A 456 -16.75 12.57 29.74
CA SER A 456 -17.12 13.35 30.92
C SER A 456 -15.89 13.68 31.78
N GLU A 457 -16.01 14.67 32.67
CA GLU A 457 -14.94 14.98 33.63
C GLU A 457 -14.58 13.77 34.51
N SER A 458 -15.57 12.93 34.86
CA SER A 458 -15.33 11.67 35.57
C SER A 458 -14.50 10.68 34.77
N ASP A 459 -14.75 10.54 33.46
CA ASP A 459 -13.98 9.64 32.60
C ASP A 459 -12.53 10.10 32.48
N LEU A 460 -12.32 11.43 32.40
CA LEU A 460 -10.98 12.02 32.34
C LEU A 460 -10.22 11.85 33.64
N ILE A 461 -10.89 11.98 34.79
CA ILE A 461 -10.27 11.68 36.09
C ILE A 461 -9.92 10.20 36.15
N HIS A 462 -10.81 9.31 35.71
CA HIS A 462 -10.53 7.88 35.68
C HIS A 462 -9.27 7.58 34.86
N LEU A 463 -9.19 8.08 33.62
CA LEU A 463 -8.02 7.94 32.75
C LEU A 463 -6.72 8.47 33.39
N LYS A 464 -6.76 9.65 34.02
CA LYS A 464 -5.59 10.24 34.72
C LYS A 464 -5.10 9.40 35.89
N THR A 465 -6.01 8.68 36.55
CA THR A 465 -5.69 7.86 37.73
C THR A 465 -5.40 6.40 37.39
N MET A 466 -5.66 5.99 36.15
CA MET A 466 -5.42 4.64 35.66
C MET A 466 -3.93 4.32 35.69
N GLN A 467 -3.55 3.27 36.42
CA GLN A 467 -2.19 2.77 36.47
C GLN A 467 -2.01 1.65 35.45
N THR A 468 -0.91 1.71 34.70
CA THR A 468 -0.50 0.66 33.76
C THR A 468 1.02 0.60 33.70
N VAL A 469 1.56 -0.59 33.42
CA VAL A 469 2.98 -0.80 33.10
C VAL A 469 3.21 -0.98 31.60
N ASP A 470 2.14 -1.09 30.82
CA ASP A 470 2.20 -1.15 29.37
C ASP A 470 2.39 0.26 28.81
N LYS A 471 3.53 0.47 28.14
CA LYS A 471 3.93 1.77 27.61
C LYS A 471 3.03 2.28 26.49
N ASP A 472 2.41 1.37 25.75
CA ASP A 472 1.49 1.75 24.67
C ASP A 472 0.20 2.29 25.27
N VAL A 473 -0.33 1.62 26.29
CA VAL A 473 -1.51 2.10 27.04
C VAL A 473 -1.22 3.46 27.69
N GLU A 474 -0.07 3.61 28.37
CA GLU A 474 0.34 4.89 28.98
C GLU A 474 0.42 6.02 27.93
N SER A 475 1.06 5.75 26.80
CA SER A 475 1.19 6.71 25.69
C SER A 475 -0.17 7.13 25.13
N GLN A 476 -1.11 6.19 24.96
CA GLN A 476 -2.44 6.47 24.43
C GLN A 476 -3.31 7.26 25.43
N ILE A 477 -3.19 7.01 26.73
CA ILE A 477 -3.83 7.86 27.76
C ILE A 477 -3.34 9.31 27.62
N VAL A 478 -2.03 9.52 27.47
CA VAL A 478 -1.46 10.87 27.29
C VAL A 478 -2.00 11.52 26.02
N LYS A 479 -2.07 10.78 24.89
CA LYS A 479 -2.64 11.30 23.63
C LYS A 479 -4.09 11.76 23.80
N VAL A 480 -4.94 10.95 24.44
CA VAL A 480 -6.36 11.30 24.71
C VAL A 480 -6.45 12.59 25.54
N LEU A 481 -5.67 12.70 26.61
CA LEU A 481 -5.67 13.87 27.48
C LEU A 481 -5.20 15.15 26.76
N ILE A 482 -4.25 15.02 25.82
CA ILE A 482 -3.79 16.15 24.99
C ILE A 482 -4.87 16.56 23.97
N GLN A 483 -5.50 15.59 23.30
CA GLN A 483 -6.53 15.83 22.29
C GLN A 483 -7.70 16.64 22.88
N ILE A 484 -8.20 16.25 24.05
CA ILE A 484 -9.35 16.91 24.70
C ILE A 484 -9.02 18.34 25.15
N ASN A 485 -7.78 18.59 25.58
CA ASN A 485 -7.37 19.97 25.93
C ASN A 485 -7.26 20.89 24.69
N ASN A 486 -7.07 20.33 23.50
CA ASN A 486 -6.91 21.10 22.26
C ASN A 486 -8.21 21.29 21.48
N SER A 487 -9.22 20.43 21.67
CA SER A 487 -10.51 20.51 20.97
C SER A 487 -11.35 21.76 21.30
N ASP A 488 -11.04 22.46 22.40
CA ASP A 488 -11.66 23.74 22.76
C ASP A 488 -11.27 24.92 21.83
N LEU A 489 -10.32 24.73 20.90
CA LEU A 489 -9.78 25.83 20.06
C LEU A 489 -10.32 25.90 18.63
N ASN A 490 -11.04 24.89 18.12
CA ASN A 490 -11.47 24.86 16.71
C ASN A 490 -12.96 24.50 16.57
N LYS A 491 -13.85 25.47 16.79
CA LYS A 491 -15.25 25.41 16.32
C LYS A 491 -15.54 26.59 15.40
N GLY A 492 -14.89 26.58 14.24
CA GLY A 492 -15.34 27.39 13.11
C GLY A 492 -16.32 26.58 12.30
N HIS A 493 -17.62 26.89 12.39
CA HIS A 493 -18.60 26.46 11.40
C HIS A 493 -18.28 27.18 10.09
N GLY A 494 -17.36 26.60 9.32
CA GLY A 494 -17.12 27.02 7.94
C GLY A 494 -18.34 26.66 7.11
N VAL A 495 -18.81 27.61 6.29
CA VAL A 495 -19.76 27.31 5.21
C VAL A 495 -19.07 26.29 4.30
N VAL A 496 -19.62 25.09 4.21
CA VAL A 496 -19.11 24.03 3.33
C VAL A 496 -19.34 24.49 1.89
N SER A 497 -18.32 25.07 1.25
CA SER A 497 -18.31 25.26 -0.21
C SER A 497 -17.65 24.04 -0.83
N TRP A 498 -18.46 23.15 -1.41
CA TRP A 498 -17.96 22.03 -2.19
C TRP A 498 -18.00 22.40 -3.68
N ASP A 499 -16.85 22.76 -4.26
CA ASP A 499 -16.75 23.33 -5.61
C ASP A 499 -17.24 22.37 -6.73
N GLY A 500 -17.44 21.08 -6.44
CA GLY A 500 -17.86 20.06 -7.42
C GLY A 500 -19.36 19.76 -7.49
N ASN A 501 -20.19 20.19 -6.52
CA ASN A 501 -21.58 19.73 -6.36
C ASN A 501 -22.48 20.95 -6.28
N ARG A 502 -23.32 21.10 -7.29
CA ARG A 502 -24.29 22.18 -7.41
C ARG A 502 -25.50 21.67 -8.16
N ASP A 503 -26.60 22.40 -8.02
CA ASP A 503 -27.77 22.16 -8.85
C ASP A 503 -27.49 22.66 -10.28
N TYR A 504 -27.79 21.82 -11.27
CA TYR A 504 -27.66 22.13 -12.68
C TYR A 504 -29.03 22.20 -13.36
N GLU A 505 -29.13 22.99 -14.42
CA GLU A 505 -30.31 23.03 -15.27
C GLU A 505 -29.97 22.43 -16.64
N VAL A 506 -30.24 21.13 -16.83
CA VAL A 506 -29.99 20.45 -18.11
C VAL A 506 -31.21 20.59 -19.02
N LYS A 507 -31.10 21.46 -20.04
CA LYS A 507 -32.18 21.72 -21.01
C LYS A 507 -32.09 20.79 -22.22
N ASN A 508 -33.23 20.27 -22.68
CA ASN A 508 -33.28 19.38 -23.86
C ASN A 508 -32.37 18.14 -23.72
N LEU A 509 -32.42 17.47 -22.56
CA LEU A 509 -31.56 16.32 -22.22
C LEU A 509 -31.52 15.26 -23.33
N GLU A 510 -32.69 14.79 -23.78
CA GLU A 510 -32.82 13.77 -24.83
C GLU A 510 -32.06 14.16 -26.10
N LYS A 511 -32.23 15.42 -26.55
CA LYS A 511 -31.51 15.93 -27.72
C LYS A 511 -29.99 15.97 -27.51
N GLN A 512 -29.53 16.41 -26.34
CA GLN A 512 -28.09 16.46 -26.06
C GLN A 512 -27.45 15.07 -26.09
N LEU A 513 -28.13 14.08 -25.51
CA LEU A 513 -27.69 12.69 -25.53
C LEU A 513 -27.73 12.12 -26.96
N ASP A 514 -28.83 12.32 -27.70
CA ASP A 514 -28.97 11.87 -29.09
C ASP A 514 -27.90 12.46 -30.02
N ASP A 515 -27.61 13.76 -29.88
CA ASP A 515 -26.57 14.45 -30.64
C ASP A 515 -25.16 13.85 -30.38
N LEU A 516 -24.87 13.41 -29.14
CA LEU A 516 -23.61 12.74 -28.79
C LEU A 516 -23.55 11.32 -29.34
N MET A 517 -24.62 10.53 -29.16
CA MET A 517 -24.68 9.13 -29.56
C MET A 517 -24.73 8.96 -31.09
N THR A 518 -25.24 9.95 -31.84
CA THR A 518 -25.30 9.92 -33.30
C THR A 518 -24.01 10.41 -33.97
N ASN A 519 -23.18 11.19 -33.27
CA ASN A 519 -21.94 11.79 -33.81
C ASN A 519 -20.66 11.25 -33.15
N VAL A 520 -20.61 9.93 -32.87
CA VAL A 520 -19.46 9.28 -32.24
C VAL A 520 -18.21 9.43 -33.11
N LYS A 521 -17.19 10.14 -32.60
CA LYS A 521 -15.87 10.26 -33.22
C LYS A 521 -14.81 9.44 -32.49
N ASP A 522 -14.90 9.45 -31.17
CA ASP A 522 -14.09 8.69 -30.22
C ASP A 522 -15.06 8.19 -29.14
N SER A 523 -15.20 6.88 -29.00
CA SER A 523 -16.19 6.28 -28.10
C SER A 523 -15.86 6.55 -26.63
N SER A 524 -14.58 6.57 -26.26
CA SER A 524 -14.19 6.89 -24.88
C SER A 524 -14.50 8.34 -24.52
N GLU A 525 -14.19 9.29 -25.42
CA GLU A 525 -14.53 10.70 -25.19
C GLU A 525 -16.04 10.94 -25.18
N THR A 526 -16.79 10.11 -25.92
CA THR A 526 -18.27 10.19 -25.97
C THR A 526 -18.88 9.66 -24.67
N ASP A 527 -18.42 8.51 -24.18
CA ASP A 527 -18.83 7.95 -22.88
C ASP A 527 -18.59 8.94 -21.73
N ASP A 528 -17.44 9.61 -21.71
CA ASP A 528 -17.11 10.62 -20.70
C ASP A 528 -18.09 11.81 -20.76
N LYS A 529 -18.45 12.28 -21.95
CA LYS A 529 -19.42 13.38 -22.12
C LYS A 529 -20.85 12.97 -21.76
N ILE A 530 -21.26 11.76 -22.11
CA ILE A 530 -22.56 11.22 -21.70
C ILE A 530 -22.60 11.16 -20.17
N SER A 531 -21.55 10.63 -19.55
CA SER A 531 -21.45 10.53 -18.08
C SER A 531 -21.46 11.91 -17.41
N GLU A 532 -20.83 12.92 -18.02
CA GLU A 532 -20.87 14.29 -17.54
C GLU A 532 -22.30 14.83 -17.54
N ILE A 533 -23.06 14.63 -18.62
CA ILE A 533 -24.46 15.06 -18.72
C ILE A 533 -25.34 14.30 -17.72
N LEU A 534 -25.21 12.96 -17.65
CA LEU A 534 -25.94 12.13 -16.70
C LEU A 534 -25.69 12.60 -15.27
N SER A 535 -24.45 12.96 -14.96
CA SER A 535 -24.09 13.47 -13.65
C SER A 535 -24.66 14.84 -13.32
N GLN A 536 -25.29 15.56 -14.27
CA GLN A 536 -25.88 16.89 -14.11
C GLN A 536 -27.41 16.88 -14.10
N ILE A 537 -28.06 15.75 -14.40
CA ILE A 537 -29.52 15.70 -14.48
C ILE A 537 -30.19 16.02 -13.13
N ASN A 538 -31.48 16.37 -13.20
CA ASN A 538 -32.36 16.52 -12.04
C ASN A 538 -33.24 15.28 -11.85
N TYR A 539 -33.90 15.17 -10.69
CA TYR A 539 -34.68 13.98 -10.31
C TYR A 539 -35.76 13.65 -11.35
N ASN A 540 -36.50 14.65 -11.81
CA ASN A 540 -37.55 14.52 -12.81
C ASN A 540 -37.04 14.16 -14.23
N GLN A 541 -35.73 14.06 -14.43
CA GLN A 541 -35.10 13.71 -15.70
C GLN A 541 -34.52 12.29 -15.69
N ILE A 542 -34.56 11.57 -14.56
CA ILE A 542 -34.00 10.23 -14.41
C ILE A 542 -34.58 9.26 -15.44
N SER A 543 -35.91 9.26 -15.64
CA SER A 543 -36.53 8.33 -16.58
C SER A 543 -36.10 8.60 -18.03
N ILE A 544 -36.08 9.87 -18.43
CA ILE A 544 -35.59 10.32 -19.75
C ILE A 544 -34.13 9.89 -19.95
N ALA A 545 -33.30 10.05 -18.92
CA ALA A 545 -31.88 9.68 -18.99
C ALA A 545 -31.70 8.17 -19.19
N LEU A 546 -32.38 7.35 -18.39
CA LEU A 546 -32.32 5.88 -18.47
C LEU A 546 -32.81 5.37 -19.83
N GLU A 547 -33.95 5.87 -20.30
CA GLU A 547 -34.53 5.51 -21.59
C GLU A 547 -33.61 5.92 -22.76
N ALA A 548 -33.05 7.14 -22.71
CA ALA A 548 -32.21 7.66 -23.80
C ALA A 548 -30.90 6.89 -23.99
N ILE A 549 -30.27 6.45 -22.90
CA ILE A 549 -28.98 5.74 -22.99
C ILE A 549 -29.14 4.23 -23.18
N GLU A 550 -30.35 3.66 -23.05
CA GLU A 550 -30.58 2.22 -22.92
C GLU A 550 -29.85 1.37 -23.97
N ASP A 551 -29.98 1.71 -25.25
CA ASP A 551 -29.41 0.95 -26.36
C ASP A 551 -27.97 1.36 -26.74
N TYR A 552 -27.43 2.40 -26.10
CA TYR A 552 -26.07 2.87 -26.40
C TYR A 552 -25.00 2.00 -25.70
N PRO A 553 -24.04 1.44 -26.44
CA PRO A 553 -22.97 0.62 -25.88
C PRO A 553 -21.82 1.50 -25.36
N PHE A 554 -21.56 1.46 -24.05
CA PHE A 554 -20.37 2.07 -23.47
C PHE A 554 -19.15 1.19 -23.75
N ASP A 555 -18.07 1.79 -24.24
CA ASP A 555 -16.79 1.12 -24.52
C ASP A 555 -15.84 1.16 -23.30
N THR A 556 -16.02 2.15 -22.42
CA THR A 556 -15.15 2.38 -21.26
C THR A 556 -15.44 1.44 -20.08
N LYS A 557 -14.44 1.26 -19.21
CA LYS A 557 -14.53 0.39 -18.02
C LYS A 557 -15.38 0.97 -16.87
N TRP A 558 -15.98 2.15 -17.03
CA TRP A 558 -16.85 2.75 -16.03
C TRP A 558 -18.29 2.25 -16.19
N GLU A 559 -19.04 2.19 -15.10
CA GLU A 559 -20.39 1.64 -15.13
C GLU A 559 -21.37 2.70 -15.67
N LYS A 560 -21.92 2.44 -16.88
CA LYS A 560 -22.94 3.25 -17.60
C LYS A 560 -24.05 3.83 -16.71
N TYR A 561 -24.50 3.06 -15.73
CA TYR A 561 -25.61 3.42 -14.84
C TYR A 561 -25.16 3.83 -13.44
N SER A 562 -23.86 4.04 -13.20
CA SER A 562 -23.34 4.36 -11.86
C SER A 562 -23.90 5.64 -11.24
N PHE A 563 -24.38 6.58 -12.05
CA PHE A 563 -25.03 7.80 -11.56
C PHE A 563 -26.29 7.51 -10.71
N MET A 564 -26.98 6.39 -10.95
CA MET A 564 -28.15 5.98 -10.14
C MET A 564 -27.77 5.72 -8.68
N GLU A 565 -26.61 5.11 -8.46
CA GLU A 565 -26.09 4.84 -7.12
C GLU A 565 -25.34 6.06 -6.57
N ARG A 566 -24.41 6.63 -7.34
CA ARG A 566 -23.47 7.66 -6.85
C ARG A 566 -24.09 9.06 -6.71
N ASP A 567 -25.03 9.41 -7.57
CA ASP A 567 -25.61 10.77 -7.58
C ASP A 567 -26.98 10.79 -6.89
N TRP A 568 -27.72 9.68 -6.95
CA TRP A 568 -29.09 9.55 -6.45
C TRP A 568 -29.26 8.57 -5.29
N GLY A 569 -28.24 7.78 -4.95
CA GLY A 569 -28.30 6.87 -3.79
C GLY A 569 -29.34 5.76 -3.92
N PHE A 570 -29.61 5.23 -5.13
CA PHE A 570 -30.53 4.11 -5.35
C PHE A 570 -29.87 2.72 -5.33
N PHE A 571 -28.82 2.52 -4.54
CA PHE A 571 -28.11 1.22 -4.39
C PHE A 571 -29.01 0.08 -3.86
N MET A 572 -30.13 0.38 -3.18
CA MET A 572 -31.12 -0.63 -2.74
C MET A 572 -31.99 -1.19 -3.88
N ALA A 573 -32.00 -0.53 -5.05
CA ALA A 573 -32.83 -0.96 -6.17
C ALA A 573 -32.28 -2.20 -6.89
N GLY A 574 -31.01 -2.56 -6.67
CA GLY A 574 -30.34 -3.69 -7.31
C GLY A 574 -29.32 -3.25 -8.37
N ASP A 575 -28.85 -4.20 -9.18
CA ASP A 575 -27.84 -3.94 -10.21
C ASP A 575 -28.47 -3.28 -11.44
N PHE A 576 -28.28 -1.97 -11.59
CA PHE A 576 -28.78 -1.20 -12.73
C PHE A 576 -28.19 -1.64 -14.09
N LYS A 577 -27.20 -2.55 -14.15
CA LYS A 577 -26.78 -3.21 -15.40
C LYS A 577 -27.84 -4.19 -15.92
N LEU A 578 -28.64 -4.76 -15.03
CA LEU A 578 -29.75 -5.65 -15.39
C LEU A 578 -30.94 -4.83 -15.90
N LYS A 579 -31.51 -5.27 -17.02
CA LYS A 579 -32.64 -4.57 -17.63
C LYS A 579 -33.87 -4.62 -16.75
N GLU A 580 -34.09 -5.77 -16.12
CA GLU A 580 -35.20 -6.04 -15.21
C GLU A 580 -35.20 -5.05 -14.04
N THR A 581 -34.02 -4.78 -13.46
CA THR A 581 -33.87 -3.78 -12.39
C THR A 581 -34.24 -2.37 -12.86
N ARG A 582 -33.85 -1.99 -14.08
CA ARG A 582 -34.22 -0.67 -14.64
C ARG A 582 -35.70 -0.54 -14.92
N GLU A 583 -36.31 -1.59 -15.49
CA GLU A 583 -37.74 -1.64 -15.79
C GLU A 583 -38.58 -1.57 -14.50
N GLU A 584 -38.22 -2.35 -13.49
CA GLU A 584 -38.85 -2.32 -12.16
C GLU A 584 -38.68 -0.95 -11.49
N PHE A 585 -37.47 -0.39 -11.51
CA PHE A 585 -37.22 0.94 -10.97
C PHE A 585 -38.11 2.00 -11.64
N LEU A 586 -38.23 1.98 -12.97
CA LEU A 586 -39.06 2.94 -13.71
C LEU A 586 -40.55 2.77 -13.41
N GLU A 587 -41.04 1.54 -13.28
CA GLU A 587 -42.44 1.29 -12.86
C GLU A 587 -42.73 1.95 -11.51
N LEU A 588 -41.86 1.74 -10.52
CA LEU A 588 -41.98 2.33 -9.19
C LEU A 588 -41.79 3.85 -9.22
N PHE A 589 -40.86 4.36 -10.05
CA PHE A 589 -40.59 5.78 -10.21
C PHE A 589 -41.79 6.55 -10.78
N TYR A 590 -42.56 5.94 -11.68
CA TYR A 590 -43.79 6.54 -12.21
C TYR A 590 -44.98 6.40 -11.23
N GLN A 591 -44.97 5.37 -10.39
CA GLN A 591 -46.03 5.12 -9.41
C GLN A 591 -45.92 6.02 -8.16
N TYR A 592 -44.71 6.26 -7.68
CA TYR A 592 -44.46 6.91 -6.39
C TYR A 592 -43.96 8.35 -6.56
N SER A 593 -44.33 9.22 -5.60
CA SER A 593 -43.63 10.49 -5.41
C SER A 593 -42.17 10.27 -5.00
N GLU A 594 -41.32 11.30 -5.10
CA GLU A 594 -39.92 11.22 -4.67
C GLU A 594 -39.78 10.70 -3.23
N TYR A 595 -40.62 11.20 -2.31
CA TYR A 595 -40.64 10.73 -0.92
C TYR A 595 -41.00 9.25 -0.83
N GLU A 596 -42.10 8.85 -1.49
CA GLU A 596 -42.59 7.47 -1.44
C GLU A 596 -41.61 6.48 -2.07
N LEU A 597 -40.86 6.89 -3.10
CA LEU A 597 -39.87 6.02 -3.74
C LEU A 597 -38.68 5.74 -2.82
N TYR A 598 -38.10 6.76 -2.19
CA TYR A 598 -37.03 6.55 -1.19
C TYR A 598 -37.53 5.74 0.01
N ALA A 599 -38.74 6.05 0.50
CA ALA A 599 -39.36 5.30 1.60
C ALA A 599 -39.61 3.84 1.22
N TYR A 600 -40.05 3.57 -0.02
CA TYR A 600 -40.22 2.21 -0.54
C TYR A 600 -38.92 1.42 -0.47
N TYR A 601 -37.81 1.97 -0.97
CA TYR A 601 -36.53 1.27 -0.95
C TYR A 601 -35.98 1.04 0.46
N LEU A 602 -36.14 2.01 1.37
CA LEU A 602 -35.80 1.81 2.79
C LEU A 602 -36.65 0.70 3.43
N ASN A 603 -37.93 0.60 3.08
CA ASN A 603 -38.84 -0.42 3.61
C ASN A 603 -38.51 -1.83 3.10
N ILE A 604 -38.23 -2.00 1.81
CA ILE A 604 -37.86 -3.32 1.27
C ILE A 604 -36.48 -3.77 1.79
N ALA A 605 -35.61 -2.82 2.11
CA ALA A 605 -34.32 -3.07 2.74
C ALA A 605 -34.41 -3.31 4.25
N GLU A 606 -35.62 -3.24 4.82
CA GLU A 606 -35.91 -3.44 6.24
C GLU A 606 -35.13 -2.49 7.16
N ILE A 607 -34.89 -1.25 6.73
CA ILE A 607 -34.26 -0.23 7.57
C ILE A 607 -35.25 0.25 8.64
N ASP A 608 -34.81 0.23 9.90
CA ASP A 608 -35.65 0.64 11.02
C ASP A 608 -35.58 2.16 11.27
N TYR A 609 -36.32 2.95 10.48
CA TYR A 609 -36.36 4.42 10.58
C TYR A 609 -37.72 4.99 11.02
N GLN A 610 -38.69 4.12 11.30
CA GLN A 610 -40.07 4.50 11.63
C GLN A 610 -40.57 3.88 12.94
N THR A 611 -41.57 4.52 13.54
CA THR A 611 -42.40 3.97 14.62
C THR A 611 -43.85 4.32 14.32
N ASP A 612 -44.75 3.34 14.36
CA ASP A 612 -46.18 3.52 14.02
C ASP A 612 -46.41 4.17 12.63
N ALA A 613 -45.57 3.83 11.64
CA ALA A 613 -45.55 4.37 10.27
C ALA A 613 -45.22 5.87 10.14
N GLU A 614 -44.77 6.51 11.22
CA GLU A 614 -44.21 7.87 11.19
C GLU A 614 -42.68 7.83 11.31
N LEU A 615 -42.00 8.87 10.81
CA LEU A 615 -40.55 9.01 10.97
C LEU A 615 -40.17 9.04 12.46
N ASP A 616 -39.26 8.16 12.85
CA ASP A 616 -38.70 8.14 14.18
C ASP A 616 -37.34 8.85 14.17
N TYR A 617 -37.33 10.11 14.61
CA TYR A 617 -36.13 10.94 14.54
C TYR A 617 -34.99 10.45 15.42
N ASP A 618 -35.27 9.71 16.51
CA ASP A 618 -34.21 9.11 17.33
C ASP A 618 -33.53 7.96 16.56
N LYS A 619 -34.31 7.11 15.89
CA LYS A 619 -33.76 6.06 15.02
C LYS A 619 -33.00 6.64 13.84
N ILE A 620 -33.57 7.63 13.17
CA ILE A 620 -32.91 8.32 12.05
C ILE A 620 -31.60 8.96 12.51
N TYR A 621 -31.57 9.59 13.68
CA TYR A 621 -30.35 10.18 14.23
C TYR A 621 -29.24 9.13 14.40
N GLU A 622 -29.56 7.94 14.93
CA GLU A 622 -28.59 6.84 15.06
C GLU A 622 -28.08 6.34 13.71
N LEU A 623 -28.95 6.20 12.71
CA LEU A 623 -28.57 5.79 11.35
C LEU A 623 -27.65 6.84 10.70
N LEU A 624 -28.01 8.13 10.80
CA LEU A 624 -27.15 9.24 10.34
C LEU A 624 -25.80 9.25 11.05
N LYS A 625 -25.75 8.82 12.32
CA LYS A 625 -24.54 8.83 13.13
C LYS A 625 -23.55 7.74 12.74
N TYR A 626 -24.01 6.54 12.38
CA TYR A 626 -23.14 5.37 12.23
C TYR A 626 -23.10 4.74 10.85
N ASP A 627 -24.09 5.01 9.99
CA ASP A 627 -24.24 4.33 8.70
C ASP A 627 -23.63 5.13 7.53
N VAL A 628 -22.87 6.19 7.81
CA VAL A 628 -21.82 6.67 6.89
C VAL A 628 -20.57 5.82 7.15
N ILE A 629 -20.54 4.65 6.53
CA ILE A 629 -19.62 3.58 6.91
C ILE A 629 -18.24 3.83 6.32
N VAL A 630 -17.23 3.87 7.19
CA VAL A 630 -15.81 3.81 6.80
C VAL A 630 -15.29 2.41 7.11
N ALA A 631 -14.49 1.85 6.21
CA ALA A 631 -13.84 0.57 6.41
C ALA A 631 -13.00 0.52 7.71
N PHE A 632 -12.97 -0.64 8.38
CA PHE A 632 -12.13 -0.87 9.55
C PHE A 632 -10.65 -0.71 9.21
N VAL A 633 -10.19 -1.43 8.20
CA VAL A 633 -8.80 -1.41 7.73
C VAL A 633 -8.78 -1.41 6.20
N GLY A 634 -8.12 -0.42 5.60
CA GLY A 634 -8.11 -0.19 4.16
C GLY A 634 -9.38 0.50 3.63
N GLY A 635 -9.90 0.04 2.50
CA GLY A 635 -11.11 0.60 1.85
C GLY A 635 -10.86 1.74 0.85
N GLY A 636 -9.59 2.08 0.57
CA GLY A 636 -9.25 3.07 -0.48
C GLY A 636 -9.64 4.52 -0.17
N GLY A 637 -10.17 4.79 1.02
CA GLY A 637 -10.55 6.13 1.49
C GLY A 637 -11.97 6.52 1.12
N GLY A 638 -12.77 5.56 0.62
CA GLY A 638 -14.18 5.75 0.38
C GLY A 638 -15.05 5.47 1.61
N THR A 639 -16.30 5.89 1.52
CA THR A 639 -17.38 5.60 2.45
C THR A 639 -18.43 4.71 1.76
N GLN A 640 -19.22 3.98 2.54
CA GLN A 640 -20.49 3.40 2.12
C GLN A 640 -21.59 4.09 2.92
N ASP A 641 -22.31 5.01 2.28
CA ASP A 641 -23.36 5.83 2.88
C ASP A 641 -24.74 5.55 2.30
N ASN A 642 -24.84 4.46 1.54
CA ASN A 642 -26.01 3.70 1.17
C ASN A 642 -27.33 4.30 1.76
N GLU A 643 -27.84 3.79 2.87
CA GLU A 643 -29.14 4.16 3.42
C GLU A 643 -29.22 5.62 3.90
N VAL A 644 -28.08 6.21 4.28
CA VAL A 644 -28.01 7.55 4.88
C VAL A 644 -28.54 8.60 3.92
N TYR A 645 -28.17 8.52 2.64
CA TYR A 645 -28.65 9.50 1.68
C TYR A 645 -30.18 9.42 1.49
N SER A 646 -30.75 8.21 1.45
CA SER A 646 -32.21 8.04 1.37
C SER A 646 -32.92 8.63 2.59
N LEU A 647 -32.36 8.47 3.79
CA LEU A 647 -32.88 9.08 5.02
C LEU A 647 -32.80 10.60 4.98
N VAL A 648 -31.67 11.15 4.52
CA VAL A 648 -31.49 12.58 4.27
C VAL A 648 -32.58 13.09 3.32
N LYS A 649 -32.89 12.38 2.23
CA LYS A 649 -33.95 12.76 1.30
C LYS A 649 -35.34 12.81 1.95
N LEU A 650 -35.68 11.83 2.80
CA LEU A 650 -36.95 11.87 3.53
C LEU A 650 -37.04 13.09 4.45
N LEU A 651 -35.94 13.46 5.13
CA LEU A 651 -35.87 14.66 5.96
C LEU A 651 -36.00 15.94 5.12
N GLU A 652 -35.27 16.03 4.00
CA GLU A 652 -35.30 17.18 3.10
C GLU A 652 -36.72 17.47 2.60
N LEU A 653 -37.44 16.42 2.19
CA LEU A 653 -38.80 16.51 1.67
C LEU A 653 -39.82 16.80 2.78
N THR A 654 -39.63 16.23 3.97
CA THR A 654 -40.52 16.44 5.14
C THR A 654 -40.43 17.87 5.66
N PHE A 655 -39.23 18.43 5.76
CA PHE A 655 -39.00 19.80 6.25
C PHE A 655 -38.93 20.85 5.13
N ASN A 656 -39.04 20.42 3.87
CA ASN A 656 -38.96 21.28 2.68
C ASN A 656 -37.70 22.17 2.68
N THR A 657 -36.54 21.59 3.01
CA THR A 657 -35.24 22.27 3.04
C THR A 657 -34.10 21.29 2.82
N THR A 658 -33.06 21.70 2.11
CA THR A 658 -31.82 20.93 1.95
C THR A 658 -30.73 21.36 2.93
N LEU A 659 -31.03 22.23 3.90
CA LEU A 659 -30.04 22.88 4.78
C LEU A 659 -28.93 23.63 4.02
N GLY A 660 -29.16 23.97 2.74
CA GLY A 660 -28.19 24.66 1.89
C GLY A 660 -27.37 23.73 0.98
N PHE A 661 -27.53 22.41 1.09
CA PHE A 661 -26.90 21.44 0.18
C PHE A 661 -27.62 21.38 -1.18
N PRO A 662 -26.93 20.92 -2.26
CA PRO A 662 -27.57 20.60 -3.54
C PRO A 662 -28.65 19.52 -3.41
N LYS A 663 -29.64 19.51 -4.31
CA LYS A 663 -30.80 18.60 -4.23
C LYS A 663 -30.48 17.12 -4.43
N LYS A 664 -29.30 16.83 -4.99
CA LYS A 664 -28.79 15.48 -5.22
C LYS A 664 -27.48 15.23 -4.47
N LEU A 665 -27.11 13.96 -4.25
CA LEU A 665 -25.95 13.56 -3.46
C LEU A 665 -24.67 14.07 -4.11
N CYS A 666 -24.51 13.80 -5.41
CA CYS A 666 -23.29 14.08 -6.15
C CYS A 666 -23.54 14.54 -7.59
N ASN A 667 -22.51 15.12 -8.18
CA ASN A 667 -22.32 15.22 -9.64
C ASN A 667 -21.07 14.41 -9.99
N SER A 668 -21.14 13.08 -9.86
CA SER A 668 -19.95 12.22 -9.84
C SER A 668 -19.16 12.26 -11.13
N ASN A 669 -19.83 12.33 -12.29
CA ASN A 669 -19.20 12.21 -13.62
C ASN A 669 -18.22 11.02 -13.69
N ASN A 670 -18.65 9.86 -13.18
CA ASN A 670 -17.83 8.65 -12.97
C ASN A 670 -16.60 8.79 -12.06
N MET A 671 -16.36 9.96 -11.47
CA MET A 671 -15.33 10.16 -10.45
C MET A 671 -15.82 9.74 -9.06
N PHE A 672 -14.89 9.32 -8.22
CA PHE A 672 -15.14 9.14 -6.79
C PHE A 672 -15.16 10.52 -6.12
N GLY A 673 -16.15 10.84 -5.27
CA GLY A 673 -16.04 12.11 -4.55
C GLY A 673 -17.18 12.65 -3.71
N CYS A 674 -18.36 12.04 -3.61
CA CYS A 674 -19.38 12.55 -2.69
C CYS A 674 -19.79 11.48 -1.70
N ASP A 675 -19.89 11.88 -0.45
CA ASP A 675 -20.46 11.11 0.64
C ASP A 675 -21.53 11.96 1.33
N SER A 676 -22.31 11.31 2.20
CA SER A 676 -23.34 11.94 3.00
C SER A 676 -22.84 12.47 4.35
N ASP A 677 -21.52 12.49 4.62
CA ASP A 677 -20.96 12.82 5.94
C ASP A 677 -21.41 14.20 6.45
N GLU A 678 -21.11 15.24 5.68
CA GLU A 678 -21.46 16.62 6.05
C GLU A 678 -22.98 16.84 6.09
N ARG A 679 -23.74 16.15 5.24
CA ARG A 679 -25.20 16.20 5.25
C ARG A 679 -25.76 15.55 6.51
N ALA A 680 -25.24 14.38 6.89
CA ALA A 680 -25.64 13.65 8.07
C ALA A 680 -25.37 14.49 9.33
N LYS A 681 -24.18 15.07 9.48
CA LYS A 681 -23.84 16.01 10.57
C LYS A 681 -24.79 17.20 10.65
N ALA A 682 -25.11 17.81 9.52
CA ALA A 682 -26.02 18.95 9.46
C ALA A 682 -27.45 18.56 9.88
N TRP A 683 -27.94 17.41 9.42
CA TRP A 683 -29.26 16.90 9.79
C TRP A 683 -29.34 16.47 11.25
N MET A 684 -28.32 15.78 11.79
CA MET A 684 -28.23 15.48 13.22
C MET A 684 -28.32 16.77 14.07
N SER A 685 -27.57 17.81 13.67
CA SER A 685 -27.60 19.12 14.33
C SER A 685 -28.99 19.75 14.25
N TYR A 686 -29.61 19.74 13.07
CA TYR A 686 -30.96 20.25 12.85
C TYR A 686 -32.00 19.56 13.75
N LEU A 687 -31.99 18.22 13.81
CA LEU A 687 -32.94 17.45 14.63
C LEU A 687 -32.79 17.79 16.12
N SER A 688 -31.55 17.93 16.59
CA SER A 688 -31.24 18.32 17.97
C SER A 688 -31.68 19.76 18.28
N GLU A 689 -31.32 20.74 17.44
CA GLU A 689 -31.67 22.15 17.61
C GLU A 689 -33.18 22.41 17.58
N LYS A 690 -33.90 21.66 16.73
CA LYS A 690 -35.37 21.71 16.64
C LYS A 690 -36.07 20.92 17.75
N LYS A 691 -35.32 20.25 18.64
CA LYS A 691 -35.84 19.44 19.74
C LYS A 691 -36.81 18.35 19.27
N LEU A 692 -36.47 17.70 18.17
CA LEU A 692 -37.26 16.62 17.56
C LEU A 692 -36.92 15.24 18.13
N LEU A 693 -35.76 15.12 18.79
CA LEU A 693 -35.29 13.90 19.44
C LEU A 693 -36.01 13.70 20.78
N LYS A 694 -36.51 12.49 21.04
CA LYS A 694 -37.20 12.13 22.29
C LYS A 694 -36.19 11.69 23.35
N GLN A 695 -35.04 11.17 22.93
CA GLN A 695 -33.98 10.66 23.78
C GLN A 695 -32.74 11.56 23.69
N LYS A 696 -31.85 11.40 24.68
CA LYS A 696 -30.53 12.01 24.62
C LYS A 696 -29.59 11.01 23.97
N HIS A 697 -28.88 11.45 22.95
CA HIS A 697 -27.85 10.66 22.25
C HIS A 697 -26.48 10.96 22.85
N ASP A 698 -26.32 10.58 24.13
CA ASP A 698 -25.11 10.85 24.93
C ASP A 698 -23.98 9.82 24.65
N GLU A 699 -24.18 8.88 23.72
CA GLU A 699 -23.14 7.92 23.30
C GLU A 699 -21.95 8.65 22.66
N PRO A 700 -20.72 8.08 22.76
CA PRO A 700 -19.55 8.69 22.12
C PRO A 700 -19.77 8.88 20.62
N VAL A 701 -19.00 9.80 20.03
CA VAL A 701 -19.05 10.08 18.59
C VAL A 701 -18.74 8.82 17.77
N SER A 702 -19.22 8.78 16.53
CA SER A 702 -18.77 7.77 15.57
C SER A 702 -17.25 7.84 15.40
N PHE A 703 -16.60 6.71 15.09
CA PHE A 703 -15.17 6.73 14.70
C PHE A 703 -14.92 7.58 13.45
N HIS A 704 -15.93 7.80 12.63
CA HIS A 704 -15.83 8.61 11.42
C HIS A 704 -15.80 10.11 11.73
N PHE A 705 -16.49 10.57 12.78
CA PHE A 705 -16.60 11.98 13.10
C PHE A 705 -15.49 12.41 14.08
N ASN A 706 -14.90 13.59 13.83
CA ASN A 706 -13.91 14.23 14.68
C ASN A 706 -14.48 15.46 15.37
#